data_AF-A0A4D6MB16-F1
#
_entry.id   AF-A0A4D6MB16-F1
#
_cell.length_a   1.000
_cell.length_b   1.000
_cell.length_c   1.000
_cell.angle_alpha   90.00
_cell.angle_beta   90.00
_cell.angle_gamma   90.00
#
_symmetry.space_group_name_H-M   'P 1'
#
loop_
_entity.id
_entity.type
_entity.pdbx_description
1 polymer ?
#
loop_
_entity_poly.entity_id
_entity_poly.type
_entity_poly.pdbx_seq_one_letter_code
_entity_poly.pdbx_strand_id
1 'polypeptide(L)'
;MLGVRKLKTGPDIPLVLSVMVAKCNYRTAQVSSDKSVRYIVKSAVSCLAKSSSPAFLLGSENNFALQGLYFSSVAERILIHAQDPAKVSLEIQNAIDLNQLDYSWKLLEQHMHMEGFPRKSVISKLVTSYVDSLDTKLLGKAYELVERAIEKGKQDLLEKDVLIYLSFGLAKARLPVPASTILRKMIDMEHFPPATAWSAVLAHMSQTAEGSYLAAELILEIGYLFQNNRVEPRKKSNAPLIAMKPDSAAFSIALAGCLLFESSRKAEQLLDMMPRIGVKADAHLLIIMARVYERNGRREELKKLQRHVEEAPNLTDLQFRHFYNCLLTCHLKFGDLDSASNMVLEMLRKAKEARNSLAAAKFMMNAHGIDHNRSPGLASVHSLNNSKDLDSLQNNRSNSSAVLSYEEFSKDRNFSKLEAESKAILGSLLSKLQMRVDLITTKHGILQPTETIYVKLVKAMLEAGKTKDLAVFLLKAEREDSPFSNDNSALVHVINACISLGWLDQAHDLLDEMRLAGVRTGSSVYSSLLKAYCRANRVADVTSLLRDARIAGIQFDSSSYEAMIQSRVLQQDTQGALQLFKERKEARIPRVTEQNSGMMAKDGTGTEEAGLMTKLLQEIKEGQRVDCGVHDWNNVIHFFCKKKLMQDAEKALKKMRSLGHLPNAQTFHSMVTGYAATGGKYQEVTELWGEMKGLASSVSMTFDQELLDSVLYTFVRGGFFVRANEVVIMMEKGNMFIDKYKYRMLFLKYHKSLYKGKAPKFQTESQLSKREAALSFKRWIGLT
;
A
#
# COMPACT_ATOMS: atom_id res chain seq x y z
N MET A 1 67.66 40.79 28.03
CA MET A 1 67.86 42.08 28.73
C MET A 1 66.58 42.89 28.60
N LEU A 2 66.05 43.36 29.74
CA LEU A 2 65.30 44.61 29.99
C LEU A 2 64.28 45.05 28.91
N GLY A 3 62.96 45.20 29.11
CA GLY A 3 62.18 45.44 30.32
C GLY A 3 61.30 46.69 30.14
N VAL A 4 59.96 46.52 30.23
CA VAL A 4 58.96 47.47 30.78
C VAL A 4 58.60 48.69 29.86
N ARG A 5 57.36 49.06 29.49
CA ARG A 5 56.12 49.31 30.29
C ARG A 5 54.87 49.58 29.38
N LYS A 6 53.73 48.98 29.76
CA LYS A 6 52.30 49.42 29.75
C LYS A 6 51.70 50.29 28.61
N LEU A 7 50.59 49.80 28.02
CA LEU A 7 49.22 50.35 28.19
C LEU A 7 48.14 49.36 27.67
N LYS A 8 46.92 49.51 28.23
CA LYS A 8 45.82 48.54 28.34
C LYS A 8 44.75 48.68 27.24
N THR A 9 44.05 47.55 26.99
CA THR A 9 42.61 47.35 26.66
C THR A 9 42.02 47.89 25.35
N GLY A 10 41.62 46.96 24.46
CA GLY A 10 40.55 47.15 23.46
C GLY A 10 39.26 46.41 23.87
N PRO A 11 38.13 46.72 23.21
CA PRO A 11 37.54 45.69 22.35
C PRO A 11 36.94 46.19 21.02
N ASP A 12 36.79 45.20 20.14
CA ASP A 12 36.29 45.17 18.76
C ASP A 12 34.78 45.39 18.58
N ILE A 13 34.39 46.12 17.51
CA ILE A 13 33.23 46.01 16.58
C ILE A 13 33.66 46.88 15.34
N PRO A 14 33.39 46.63 14.02
CA PRO A 14 32.17 46.08 13.39
C PRO A 14 32.28 45.22 12.09
N LEU A 15 31.12 44.64 11.78
CA LEU A 15 30.45 44.40 10.48
C LEU A 15 31.08 43.58 9.33
N VAL A 16 30.25 42.60 8.95
CA VAL A 16 30.17 41.76 7.75
C VAL A 16 29.61 42.54 6.56
N LEU A 17 30.22 42.40 5.37
CA LEU A 17 29.56 42.20 4.06
C LEU A 17 30.59 42.23 2.90
N SER A 18 30.77 41.10 2.21
CA SER A 18 30.70 41.02 0.73
C SER A 18 31.28 39.70 0.16
N VAL A 19 30.78 39.38 -1.03
CA VAL A 19 31.29 38.48 -2.09
C VAL A 19 30.74 37.04 -2.11
N MET A 20 29.63 36.90 -2.86
CA MET A 20 29.32 35.70 -3.66
C MET A 20 29.69 35.99 -5.12
N VAL A 21 30.67 35.26 -5.67
CA VAL A 21 30.78 34.92 -7.10
C VAL A 21 31.50 33.57 -7.22
N ALA A 22 30.84 32.55 -7.77
CA ALA A 22 31.37 31.69 -8.84
C ALA A 22 30.46 30.48 -9.17
N LYS A 23 29.97 30.49 -10.41
CA LYS A 23 29.83 29.40 -11.40
C LYS A 23 29.81 27.93 -10.92
N CYS A 24 28.82 27.18 -11.41
CA CYS A 24 29.04 25.81 -11.89
C CYS A 24 28.12 25.46 -13.08
N ASN A 25 28.77 25.13 -14.20
CA ASN A 25 28.24 24.44 -15.36
C ASN A 25 27.80 23.01 -15.00
N TYR A 26 26.80 22.43 -15.65
CA TYR A 26 26.84 21.01 -16.04
C TYR A 26 26.11 20.72 -17.35
N ARG A 27 26.70 19.76 -18.07
CA ARG A 27 26.52 19.38 -19.47
C ARG A 27 25.27 18.53 -19.78
N THR A 28 24.80 18.75 -21.00
CA THR A 28 24.09 17.93 -21.98
C THR A 28 24.24 16.39 -21.96
N ALA A 29 23.12 15.69 -22.24
CA ALA A 29 22.97 14.53 -23.15
C ALA A 29 21.46 14.30 -23.42
N GLN A 30 20.92 14.65 -24.59
CA GLN A 30 20.62 13.79 -25.76
C GLN A 30 19.62 12.62 -25.52
N VAL A 31 18.45 12.65 -26.18
CA VAL A 31 18.01 11.69 -27.24
C VAL A 31 16.50 11.85 -27.61
N SER A 32 16.29 11.94 -28.94
CA SER A 32 15.17 11.57 -29.83
C SER A 32 13.77 12.23 -29.80
N SER A 33 13.50 12.95 -30.90
CA SER A 33 12.31 12.94 -31.80
C SER A 33 11.35 11.73 -31.66
N ASP A 34 10.03 11.82 -31.87
CA ASP A 34 9.33 12.31 -33.07
C ASP A 34 7.80 12.39 -32.78
N LYS A 35 7.11 13.38 -33.41
CA LYS A 35 5.67 13.44 -33.85
C LYS A 35 4.55 12.97 -32.89
N SER A 36 3.45 13.69 -32.63
CA SER A 36 2.68 14.58 -33.51
C SER A 36 1.45 15.18 -32.78
N VAL A 37 1.18 16.48 -33.03
CA VAL A 37 -0.13 17.06 -33.44
C VAL A 37 -1.14 17.56 -32.37
N ARG A 38 -1.27 18.92 -32.34
CA ARG A 38 -2.48 19.81 -32.18
C ARG A 38 -2.95 20.22 -30.76
N TYR A 39 -3.34 21.47 -30.41
CA TYR A 39 -3.63 22.73 -31.14
C TYR A 39 -3.51 23.97 -30.18
N ILE A 40 -2.87 25.04 -30.67
CA ILE A 40 -2.96 26.51 -30.41
C ILE A 40 -2.74 27.12 -29.00
N VAL A 41 -1.61 27.84 -28.91
CA VAL A 41 -1.35 29.06 -28.10
C VAL A 41 -1.07 30.21 -29.08
N LYS A 42 -1.58 31.42 -28.85
CA LYS A 42 -1.12 32.64 -29.53
C LYS A 42 -0.68 33.72 -28.53
N SER A 43 0.64 33.92 -28.53
CA SER A 43 1.44 35.17 -28.44
C SER A 43 0.70 36.43 -28.94
N ALA A 44 1.05 37.69 -28.64
CA ALA A 44 2.32 38.30 -28.24
C ALA A 44 2.07 39.74 -27.74
N VAL A 45 3.05 40.28 -27.03
CA VAL A 45 3.28 41.71 -26.78
C VAL A 45 4.09 42.31 -27.95
N SER A 46 3.76 43.51 -28.44
CA SER A 46 4.66 44.69 -28.42
C SER A 46 4.22 45.84 -29.36
N CYS A 47 4.28 47.05 -28.78
CA CYS A 47 4.80 48.32 -29.32
C CYS A 47 4.23 48.94 -30.61
N LEU A 48 3.60 50.13 -30.50
CA LEU A 48 4.16 51.45 -30.88
C LEU A 48 3.06 52.54 -30.88
N ALA A 49 3.49 53.77 -30.59
CA ALA A 49 2.66 54.96 -30.45
C ALA A 49 2.54 55.79 -31.75
N LYS A 50 1.61 56.76 -31.70
CA LYS A 50 1.37 57.95 -32.56
C LYS A 50 0.43 57.72 -33.74
N SER A 51 -0.76 58.34 -33.72
CA SER A 51 -1.17 59.66 -34.27
C SER A 51 -2.30 59.31 -35.26
N SER A 52 -3.45 59.99 -35.43
CA SER A 52 -3.84 61.40 -35.37
C SER A 52 -5.38 61.45 -35.55
N SER A 53 -6.02 62.46 -34.99
CA SER A 53 -7.43 62.91 -35.19
C SER A 53 -7.75 63.29 -36.66
N PRO A 54 -8.95 63.81 -37.08
CA PRO A 54 -10.12 64.31 -36.31
C PRO A 54 -11.54 64.11 -36.97
N ALA A 55 -12.54 64.85 -36.44
CA ALA A 55 -13.77 65.37 -37.09
C ALA A 55 -14.99 64.42 -37.26
N PHE A 56 -16.28 64.80 -37.13
CA PHE A 56 -17.02 66.09 -36.98
C PHE A 56 -18.52 65.83 -36.63
N LEU A 57 -19.17 66.78 -35.90
CA LEU A 57 -20.59 67.28 -35.89
C LEU A 57 -21.82 66.32 -35.93
N LEU A 58 -23.05 66.57 -35.46
CA LEU A 58 -23.83 67.65 -34.80
C LEU A 58 -25.22 67.04 -34.44
N GLY A 59 -25.95 67.57 -33.44
CA GLY A 59 -27.43 67.49 -33.40
C GLY A 59 -28.10 67.15 -32.06
N SER A 60 -28.79 68.15 -31.49
CA SER A 60 -29.74 68.14 -30.35
C SER A 60 -31.04 67.37 -30.68
N GLU A 61 -31.94 66.92 -29.78
CA GLU A 61 -32.55 67.49 -28.56
C GLU A 61 -33.17 66.37 -27.67
N ASN A 62 -33.55 66.78 -26.44
CA ASN A 62 -34.57 66.23 -25.53
C ASN A 62 -34.13 65.36 -24.32
N ASN A 63 -34.20 66.01 -23.14
CA ASN A 63 -34.25 65.47 -21.78
C ASN A 63 -35.45 64.51 -21.60
N PHE A 64 -35.51 63.51 -20.70
CA PHE A 64 -34.90 63.29 -19.38
C PHE A 64 -34.88 61.78 -19.06
N ALA A 65 -34.00 61.43 -18.11
CA ALA A 65 -34.00 60.23 -17.25
C ALA A 65 -33.34 58.94 -17.78
N LEU A 66 -32.05 58.75 -17.41
CA LEU A 66 -31.49 57.56 -16.73
C LEU A 66 -29.96 57.55 -16.84
N GLN A 67 -29.31 57.08 -15.77
CA GLN A 67 -27.90 56.64 -15.68
C GLN A 67 -26.82 57.72 -15.81
N GLY A 68 -26.33 58.18 -14.65
CA GLY A 68 -25.09 58.92 -14.53
C GLY A 68 -23.88 58.04 -14.85
N LEU A 69 -23.33 58.20 -16.06
CA LEU A 69 -21.98 57.76 -16.42
C LEU A 69 -20.98 58.88 -16.09
N TYR A 70 -19.94 58.48 -15.36
CA TYR A 70 -18.53 58.91 -15.43
C TYR A 70 -18.19 60.30 -15.99
N PHE A 71 -17.63 61.15 -15.13
CA PHE A 71 -16.75 62.25 -15.52
C PHE A 71 -15.32 62.06 -15.00
N SER A 72 -14.41 61.79 -15.95
CA SER A 72 -13.01 62.21 -16.13
C SER A 72 -12.03 62.46 -14.94
N SER A 73 -10.90 61.75 -15.06
CA SER A 73 -9.65 61.57 -14.28
C SER A 73 -8.81 62.78 -13.77
N VAL A 74 -9.35 64.00 -13.78
CA VAL A 74 -8.68 65.19 -13.22
C VAL A 74 -9.47 65.78 -12.05
N ALA A 75 -10.81 65.79 -12.14
CA ALA A 75 -11.66 66.20 -11.03
C ALA A 75 -11.56 65.24 -9.84
N GLU A 76 -11.40 63.94 -10.10
CA GLU A 76 -11.18 62.92 -9.06
C GLU A 76 -9.88 63.20 -8.28
N ARG A 77 -8.78 63.54 -8.96
CA ARG A 77 -7.52 63.91 -8.30
C ARG A 77 -7.58 65.23 -7.51
N ILE A 78 -8.45 66.15 -7.89
CA ILE A 78 -8.62 67.45 -7.20
C ILE A 78 -9.64 67.34 -6.04
N LEU A 79 -10.69 66.53 -6.18
CA LEU A 79 -11.68 66.24 -5.12
C LEU A 79 -11.12 65.30 -4.04
N ILE A 80 -10.19 64.40 -4.38
CA ILE A 80 -9.46 63.58 -3.41
C ILE A 80 -8.66 64.46 -2.44
N HIS A 81 -8.21 65.66 -2.83
CA HIS A 81 -7.56 66.60 -1.91
C HIS A 81 -8.52 67.48 -1.09
N ALA A 82 -9.84 67.36 -1.30
CA ALA A 82 -10.86 68.18 -0.64
C ALA A 82 -11.69 67.42 0.41
N GLN A 83 -11.48 66.11 0.60
CA GLN A 83 -12.12 65.35 1.67
C GLN A 83 -11.28 65.43 2.95
N ASP A 84 -11.96 65.73 4.07
CA ASP A 84 -11.36 65.68 5.40
C ASP A 84 -10.90 64.24 5.72
N PRO A 85 -9.61 63.98 5.96
CA PRO A 85 -9.11 62.65 6.31
C PRO A 85 -9.79 62.04 7.54
N ALA A 86 -10.25 62.87 8.48
CA ALA A 86 -11.01 62.40 9.64
C ALA A 86 -12.38 61.84 9.23
N LYS A 87 -13.02 62.43 8.21
CA LYS A 87 -14.29 61.96 7.65
C LYS A 87 -14.11 60.62 6.94
N VAL A 88 -13.04 60.46 6.16
CA VAL A 88 -12.74 59.20 5.47
C VAL A 88 -12.39 58.09 6.47
N SER A 89 -11.65 58.41 7.54
CA SER A 89 -11.42 57.48 8.65
C SER A 89 -12.72 57.01 9.33
N LEU A 90 -13.69 57.91 9.50
CA LEU A 90 -15.01 57.57 10.04
C LEU A 90 -15.83 56.72 9.06
N GLU A 91 -15.78 57.03 7.77
CA GLU A 91 -16.44 56.25 6.71
C GLU A 91 -15.85 54.83 6.61
N ILE A 92 -14.54 54.66 6.80
CA ILE A 92 -13.90 53.34 6.91
C ILE A 92 -14.49 52.56 8.09
N GLN A 93 -14.60 53.17 9.28
CA GLN A 93 -15.17 52.51 10.45
C GLN A 93 -16.64 52.13 10.24
N ASN A 94 -17.45 53.04 9.68
CA ASN A 94 -18.85 52.78 9.37
C ASN A 94 -19.00 51.65 8.33
N ALA A 95 -18.15 51.61 7.31
CA ALA A 95 -18.15 50.54 6.31
C ALA A 95 -17.80 49.18 6.94
N ILE A 96 -16.88 49.15 7.91
CA ILE A 96 -16.56 47.95 8.70
C ILE A 96 -17.77 47.52 9.54
N ASP A 97 -18.41 48.46 10.24
CA ASP A 97 -19.57 48.17 11.09
C ASP A 97 -20.79 47.67 10.29
N LEU A 98 -20.92 48.11 9.04
CA LEU A 98 -21.93 47.63 8.08
C LEU A 98 -21.48 46.36 7.32
N ASN A 99 -20.35 45.76 7.67
CA ASN A 99 -19.75 44.57 7.05
C ASN A 99 -19.47 44.70 5.53
N GLN A 100 -19.22 45.91 5.04
CA GLN A 100 -18.86 46.21 3.65
C GLN A 100 -17.34 46.20 3.45
N LEU A 101 -16.71 45.04 3.67
CA LEU A 101 -15.26 44.92 3.78
C LEU A 101 -14.50 45.32 2.50
N ASP A 102 -15.00 44.98 1.31
CA ASP A 102 -14.35 45.41 0.05
C ASP A 102 -14.43 46.92 -0.20
N TYR A 103 -15.52 47.55 0.25
CA TYR A 103 -15.66 49.01 0.17
C TYR A 103 -14.72 49.71 1.16
N SER A 104 -14.58 49.16 2.36
CA SER A 104 -13.61 49.66 3.35
C SER A 104 -12.16 49.65 2.83
N TRP A 105 -11.78 48.67 1.99
CA TRP A 105 -10.45 48.64 1.37
C TRP A 105 -10.24 49.78 0.37
N LYS A 106 -11.25 50.08 -0.46
CA LYS A 106 -11.18 51.20 -1.41
C LYS A 106 -11.04 52.54 -0.69
N LEU A 107 -11.78 52.72 0.40
CA LEU A 107 -11.68 53.90 1.25
C LEU A 107 -10.30 53.99 1.93
N LEU A 108 -9.71 52.86 2.33
CA LEU A 108 -8.36 52.80 2.87
C LEU A 108 -7.31 53.22 1.82
N GLU A 109 -7.40 52.74 0.58
CA GLU A 109 -6.50 53.15 -0.50
C GLU A 109 -6.61 54.66 -0.77
N GLN A 110 -7.84 55.19 -0.79
CA GLN A 110 -8.07 56.64 -0.89
C GLN A 110 -7.42 57.40 0.27
N HIS A 111 -7.61 56.94 1.52
CA HIS A 111 -6.96 57.52 2.69
C HIS A 111 -5.42 57.50 2.58
N MET A 112 -4.84 56.39 2.13
CA MET A 112 -3.40 56.24 1.92
C MET A 112 -2.84 57.18 0.86
N HIS A 113 -3.63 57.56 -0.15
CA HIS A 113 -3.25 58.56 -1.15
C HIS A 113 -3.35 60.00 -0.64
N MET A 114 -4.22 60.28 0.33
CA MET A 114 -4.42 61.62 0.90
C MET A 114 -3.39 61.96 1.98
N GLU A 115 -3.37 61.19 3.08
CA GLU A 115 -2.61 61.52 4.30
C GLU A 115 -1.65 60.39 4.71
N GLY A 116 -1.66 59.27 3.99
CA GLY A 116 -0.91 58.06 4.35
C GLY A 116 -1.72 57.15 5.27
N PHE A 117 -1.04 56.46 6.19
CA PHE A 117 -1.71 55.45 7.03
C PHE A 117 -2.72 56.10 7.99
N PRO A 118 -3.94 55.55 8.11
CA PRO A 118 -4.90 56.01 9.09
C PRO A 118 -4.43 55.71 10.52
N ARG A 119 -5.15 56.27 11.50
CA ARG A 119 -4.83 56.09 12.92
C ARG A 119 -4.77 54.61 13.29
N LYS A 120 -3.92 54.29 14.27
CA LYS A 120 -3.73 52.95 14.85
C LYS A 120 -5.04 52.19 15.10
N SER A 121 -6.04 52.83 15.70
CA SER A 121 -7.35 52.20 15.99
C SER A 121 -8.13 51.79 14.74
N VAL A 122 -8.03 52.56 13.65
CA VAL A 122 -8.70 52.25 12.37
C VAL A 122 -8.02 51.05 11.71
N ILE A 123 -6.68 51.02 11.72
CA ILE A 123 -5.89 49.90 11.18
C ILE A 123 -6.18 48.62 11.97
N SER A 124 -6.13 48.68 13.31
CA SER A 124 -6.47 47.54 14.16
C SER A 124 -7.86 47.00 13.84
N LYS A 125 -8.89 47.86 13.82
CA LYS A 125 -10.27 47.45 13.52
C LYS A 125 -10.42 46.83 12.13
N LEU A 126 -9.76 47.39 11.11
CA LEU A 126 -9.80 46.89 9.75
C LEU A 126 -9.14 45.51 9.63
N VAL A 127 -7.94 45.35 10.17
CA VAL A 127 -7.22 44.06 10.14
C VAL A 127 -8.01 42.99 10.88
N THR A 128 -8.55 43.30 12.06
CA THR A 128 -9.31 42.32 12.86
C THR A 128 -10.60 41.90 12.17
N SER A 129 -11.35 42.83 11.57
CA SER A 129 -12.57 42.49 10.82
C SER A 129 -12.28 41.69 9.54
N TYR A 130 -11.14 41.90 8.90
CA TYR A 130 -10.73 41.07 7.75
C TYR A 130 -10.37 39.66 8.20
N VAL A 131 -9.73 39.49 9.36
CA VAL A 131 -9.43 38.18 9.94
C VAL A 131 -10.71 37.44 10.34
N ASP A 132 -11.67 38.13 10.95
CA ASP A 132 -12.97 37.56 11.33
C ASP A 132 -13.71 36.95 10.14
N SER A 133 -13.51 37.49 8.92
CA SER A 133 -14.12 36.98 7.69
C SER A 133 -13.52 35.66 7.18
N LEU A 134 -12.26 35.37 7.52
CA LEU A 134 -11.42 34.31 6.93
C LEU A 134 -11.38 34.25 5.40
N ASP A 135 -11.79 35.31 4.69
CA ASP A 135 -11.65 35.34 3.23
C ASP A 135 -10.17 35.49 2.88
N THR A 136 -9.63 34.52 2.14
CA THR A 136 -8.25 34.50 1.63
C THR A 136 -7.85 35.79 0.92
N LYS A 137 -8.77 36.46 0.19
CA LYS A 137 -8.48 37.73 -0.50
C LYS A 137 -8.33 38.89 0.48
N LEU A 138 -9.25 39.00 1.44
CA LEU A 138 -9.21 40.04 2.47
C LEU A 138 -8.04 39.85 3.43
N LEU A 139 -7.72 38.60 3.78
CA LEU A 139 -6.51 38.25 4.54
C LEU A 139 -5.23 38.62 3.78
N GLY A 140 -5.18 38.41 2.46
CA GLY A 140 -4.07 38.87 1.62
C GLY A 140 -3.91 40.39 1.64
N LYS A 141 -5.02 41.13 1.56
CA LYS A 141 -5.02 42.61 1.70
C LYS A 141 -4.55 43.06 3.09
N ALA A 142 -5.01 42.40 4.15
CA ALA A 142 -4.58 42.70 5.52
C ALA A 142 -3.07 42.45 5.71
N TYR A 143 -2.56 41.35 5.17
CA TYR A 143 -1.12 41.04 5.15
C TYR A 143 -0.33 42.12 4.39
N GLU A 144 -0.77 42.51 3.19
CA GLU A 144 -0.11 43.54 2.38
C GLU A 144 -0.09 44.90 3.10
N LEU A 145 -1.18 45.25 3.79
CA LEU A 145 -1.25 46.48 4.59
C LEU A 145 -0.18 46.49 5.68
N VAL A 146 0.00 45.36 6.39
CA VAL A 146 1.00 45.21 7.44
C VAL A 146 2.41 45.26 6.86
N GLU A 147 2.70 44.58 5.75
CA GLU A 147 4.02 44.66 5.10
C GLU A 147 4.35 46.09 4.68
N ARG A 148 3.42 46.78 4.00
CA ARG A 148 3.63 48.18 3.60
C ARG A 148 3.88 49.10 4.80
N ALA A 149 3.24 48.85 5.93
CA ALA A 149 3.45 49.63 7.16
C ALA A 149 4.87 49.41 7.73
N ILE A 150 5.35 48.17 7.72
CA ILE A 150 6.69 47.82 8.19
C ILE A 150 7.77 48.38 7.27
N GLU A 151 7.61 48.24 5.94
CA GLU A 151 8.55 48.76 4.93
C GLU A 151 8.71 50.28 5.00
N LYS A 152 7.63 50.99 5.30
CA LYS A 152 7.63 52.46 5.48
C LYS A 152 8.08 52.90 6.88
N GLY A 153 8.55 51.98 7.73
CA GLY A 153 9.02 52.28 9.08
C GLY A 153 7.92 52.75 10.03
N LYS A 154 6.65 52.45 9.77
CA LYS A 154 5.49 52.85 10.57
C LYS A 154 5.05 51.72 11.52
N GLN A 155 6.01 51.13 12.22
CA GLN A 155 5.81 49.96 13.08
C GLN A 155 4.93 50.27 14.31
N ASP A 156 4.96 51.50 14.83
CA ASP A 156 4.18 51.95 15.99
C ASP A 156 2.65 51.86 15.80
N LEU A 157 2.20 51.82 14.54
CA LEU A 157 0.79 51.67 14.16
C LEU A 157 0.27 50.24 14.36
N LEU A 158 1.15 49.26 14.51
CA LEU A 158 0.79 47.85 14.56
C LEU A 158 0.75 47.37 16.01
N GLU A 159 -0.41 46.87 16.44
CA GLU A 159 -0.56 46.29 17.77
C GLU A 159 -0.09 44.84 17.79
N LYS A 160 0.64 44.47 18.84
CA LYS A 160 1.11 43.10 19.05
C LYS A 160 -0.03 42.08 18.93
N ASP A 161 -1.15 42.31 19.62
CA ASP A 161 -2.26 41.36 19.65
C ASP A 161 -2.95 41.24 18.28
N VAL A 162 -3.03 42.34 17.52
CA VAL A 162 -3.55 42.34 16.14
C VAL A 162 -2.63 41.55 15.20
N LEU A 163 -1.31 41.66 15.35
CA LEU A 163 -0.36 40.88 14.56
C LEU A 163 -0.41 39.37 14.87
N ILE A 164 -0.57 39.00 16.15
CA ILE A 164 -0.80 37.60 16.55
C ILE A 164 -2.10 37.10 15.92
N TYR A 165 -3.17 37.88 16.02
CA TYR A 165 -4.48 37.51 15.48
C TYR A 165 -4.46 37.35 13.95
N LEU A 166 -3.80 38.26 13.23
CA LEU A 166 -3.61 38.17 11.79
C LEU A 166 -2.79 36.94 11.39
N SER A 167 -1.68 36.67 12.07
CA SER A 167 -0.86 35.48 11.79
C SER A 167 -1.66 34.20 12.02
N PHE A 168 -2.44 34.14 13.10
CA PHE A 168 -3.34 33.02 13.39
C PHE A 168 -4.42 32.84 12.31
N GLY A 169 -5.09 33.92 11.90
CA GLY A 169 -6.08 33.91 10.82
C GLY A 169 -5.51 33.43 9.49
N LEU A 170 -4.34 33.93 9.10
CA LEU A 170 -3.62 33.50 7.90
C LEU A 170 -3.29 31.99 7.95
N ALA A 171 -2.80 31.50 9.09
CA ALA A 171 -2.52 30.07 9.25
C ALA A 171 -3.79 29.22 9.17
N LYS A 172 -4.88 29.65 9.82
CA LYS A 172 -6.19 28.97 9.79
C LYS A 172 -6.77 28.92 8.38
N ALA A 173 -6.57 29.98 7.59
CA ALA A 173 -6.93 30.05 6.17
C ALA A 173 -5.97 29.30 5.22
N ARG A 174 -5.03 28.50 5.75
CA ARG A 174 -4.05 27.71 4.98
C ARG A 174 -3.05 28.54 4.18
N LEU A 175 -2.69 29.72 4.68
CA LEU A 175 -1.66 30.60 4.13
C LEU A 175 -0.42 30.62 5.05
N PRO A 176 0.38 29.54 5.09
CA PRO A 176 1.48 29.42 6.06
C PRO A 176 2.65 30.37 5.79
N VAL A 177 2.90 30.74 4.53
CA VAL A 177 4.00 31.66 4.18
C VAL A 177 3.74 33.05 4.78
N PRO A 178 2.62 33.75 4.48
CA PRO A 178 2.27 35.01 5.14
C PRO A 178 2.25 34.93 6.67
N ALA A 179 1.65 33.88 7.22
CA ALA A 179 1.57 33.69 8.67
C ALA A 179 2.95 33.64 9.32
N SER A 180 3.89 32.89 8.71
CA SER A 180 5.27 32.77 9.19
C SER A 180 6.06 34.08 9.06
N THR A 181 5.83 34.85 7.99
CA THR A 181 6.49 36.14 7.77
C THR A 181 6.08 37.14 8.83
N ILE A 182 4.79 37.23 9.16
CA ILE A 182 4.31 38.12 10.24
C ILE A 182 4.97 37.75 11.57
N LEU A 183 5.06 36.46 11.92
CA LEU A 183 5.75 36.05 13.16
C LEU A 183 7.22 36.44 13.18
N ARG A 184 7.95 36.28 12.07
CA ARG A 184 9.36 36.72 11.99
C ARG A 184 9.51 38.23 12.16
N LYS A 185 8.67 39.00 11.47
CA LYS A 185 8.67 40.47 11.57
C LYS A 185 8.33 40.93 12.99
N MET A 186 7.41 40.26 13.67
CA MET A 186 7.13 40.55 15.08
C MET A 186 8.38 40.37 15.95
N ILE A 187 9.16 39.30 15.74
CA ILE A 187 10.41 39.06 16.46
C ILE A 187 11.44 40.14 16.14
N ASP A 188 11.58 40.54 14.87
CA ASP A 188 12.49 41.62 14.44
C ASP A 188 12.12 42.97 15.09
N MET A 189 10.83 43.22 15.33
CA MET A 189 10.31 44.41 16.01
C MET A 189 10.29 44.28 17.55
N GLU A 190 10.92 43.25 18.11
CA GLU A 190 10.94 42.93 19.55
C GLU A 190 9.54 42.72 20.17
N HIS A 191 8.54 42.41 19.36
CA HIS A 191 7.19 42.05 19.79
C HIS A 191 7.09 40.54 19.98
N PHE A 192 7.57 40.03 21.12
CA PHE A 192 7.64 38.59 21.39
C PHE A 192 6.27 37.97 21.76
N PRO A 193 5.61 37.18 20.88
CA PRO A 193 4.39 36.46 21.25
C PRO A 193 4.69 35.35 22.27
N PRO A 194 3.78 35.07 23.23
CA PRO A 194 3.97 33.94 24.14
C PRO A 194 3.87 32.60 23.41
N ALA A 195 4.50 31.56 23.96
CA ALA A 195 4.55 30.19 23.42
C ALA A 195 3.17 29.64 23.04
N THR A 196 2.17 29.84 23.89
CA THR A 196 0.78 29.42 23.66
C THR A 196 0.18 30.04 22.40
N ALA A 197 0.48 31.31 22.11
CA ALA A 197 -0.07 32.02 20.98
C ALA A 197 0.58 31.58 19.65
N TRP A 198 1.91 31.59 19.57
CA TRP A 198 2.58 31.22 18.31
C TRP A 198 2.55 29.71 18.04
N SER A 199 2.49 28.85 19.05
CA SER A 199 2.29 27.40 18.86
C SER A 199 0.92 27.07 18.23
N ALA A 200 -0.13 27.86 18.52
CA ALA A 200 -1.43 27.70 17.86
C ALA A 200 -1.38 28.09 16.37
N VAL A 201 -0.60 29.12 16.01
CA VAL A 201 -0.31 29.43 14.59
C VAL A 201 0.40 28.25 13.93
N LEU A 202 1.44 27.70 14.60
CA LEU A 202 2.16 26.54 14.07
C LEU A 202 1.27 25.30 13.92
N ALA A 203 0.29 25.10 14.80
CA ALA A 203 -0.65 23.99 14.72
C ALA A 203 -1.42 24.02 13.40
N HIS A 204 -1.96 25.19 13.03
CA HIS A 204 -2.64 25.39 11.76
C HIS A 204 -1.72 25.30 10.55
N MET A 205 -0.51 25.88 10.62
CA MET A 205 0.50 25.75 9.56
C MET A 205 0.91 24.29 9.34
N SER A 206 1.09 23.51 10.40
CA SER A 206 1.52 22.11 10.35
C SER A 206 0.49 21.16 9.77
N GLN A 207 -0.66 21.66 9.31
CA GLN A 207 -1.65 20.90 8.58
C GLN A 207 -1.41 20.91 7.05
N THR A 208 -0.39 21.61 6.55
CA THR A 208 0.06 21.60 5.14
C THR A 208 1.55 21.27 5.04
N ALA A 209 1.99 20.79 3.87
CA ALA A 209 3.40 20.39 3.68
C ALA A 209 4.37 21.57 3.82
N GLU A 210 4.11 22.67 3.11
CA GLU A 210 4.91 23.90 3.19
C GLU A 210 4.88 24.50 4.61
N GLY A 211 3.70 24.52 5.23
CA GLY A 211 3.53 25.06 6.57
C GLY A 211 4.21 24.23 7.66
N SER A 212 4.24 22.90 7.53
CA SER A 212 4.99 22.04 8.44
C SER A 212 6.50 22.28 8.36
N TYR A 213 7.04 22.52 7.16
CA TYR A 213 8.46 22.84 6.98
C TYR A 213 8.79 24.20 7.62
N LEU A 214 7.96 25.21 7.35
CA LEU A 214 8.11 26.55 7.94
C LEU A 214 7.93 26.56 9.46
N ALA A 215 7.01 25.75 9.99
CA ALA A 215 6.83 25.61 11.43
C ALA A 215 8.07 25.04 12.12
N ALA A 216 8.73 24.06 11.50
CA ALA A 216 10.01 23.56 11.99
C ALA A 216 11.12 24.63 11.92
N GLU A 217 11.16 25.43 10.86
CA GLU A 217 12.11 26.54 10.75
C GLU A 217 11.90 27.61 11.82
N LEU A 218 10.67 28.03 12.06
CA LEU A 218 10.34 29.00 13.11
C LEU A 218 10.80 28.52 14.49
N ILE A 219 10.58 27.25 14.83
CA ILE A 219 11.05 26.70 16.12
C ILE A 219 12.58 26.73 16.21
N LEU A 220 13.29 26.41 15.12
CA LEU A 220 14.75 26.47 15.08
C LEU A 220 15.24 27.92 15.24
N GLU A 221 14.68 28.86 14.47
CA GLU A 221 14.99 30.29 14.53
C GLU A 221 14.78 30.87 15.93
N ILE A 222 13.59 30.66 16.51
CA ILE A 222 13.27 31.07 17.89
C ILE A 222 14.20 30.35 18.88
N GLY A 223 14.46 29.07 18.66
CA GLY A 223 15.30 28.24 19.51
C GLY A 223 16.75 28.72 19.62
N TYR A 224 17.32 29.27 18.55
CA TYR A 224 18.66 29.85 18.55
C TYR A 224 18.82 31.03 19.51
N LEU A 225 17.74 31.75 19.81
CA LEU A 225 17.73 32.83 20.80
C LEU A 225 17.98 32.30 22.22
N PHE A 226 17.53 31.08 22.53
CA PHE A 226 17.61 30.47 23.86
C PHE A 226 18.73 29.44 24.03
N GLN A 227 19.45 29.11 22.94
CA GLN A 227 20.47 28.07 22.95
C GLN A 227 21.53 28.31 24.02
N ASN A 228 21.92 27.25 24.75
CA ASN A 228 23.01 27.27 25.74
C ASN A 228 22.82 28.34 26.84
N ASN A 229 21.57 28.61 27.24
CA ASN A 229 21.21 29.59 28.27
C ASN A 229 21.68 31.03 27.97
N ARG A 230 21.70 31.43 26.69
CA ARG A 230 22.02 32.81 26.25
C ARG A 230 21.11 33.89 26.87
N VAL A 231 19.88 33.53 27.22
CA VAL A 231 18.91 34.45 27.85
C VAL A 231 18.84 34.16 29.34
N GLU A 232 19.25 35.14 30.15
CA GLU A 232 19.18 35.04 31.60
C GLU A 232 17.74 35.13 32.12
N PRO A 233 17.24 34.10 32.85
CA PRO A 233 15.86 34.09 33.35
C PRO A 233 15.57 35.11 34.45
N ARG A 234 16.59 35.55 35.18
CA ARG A 234 16.43 36.41 36.38
C ARG A 234 16.19 37.89 36.02
N LYS A 235 16.50 38.30 34.80
CA LYS A 235 16.41 39.70 34.37
C LYS A 235 14.98 40.01 33.91
N LYS A 236 14.28 40.93 34.60
CA LYS A 236 12.89 41.30 34.28
C LYS A 236 12.70 41.80 32.84
N SER A 237 13.71 42.47 32.26
CA SER A 237 13.65 42.92 30.85
C SER A 237 13.51 41.77 29.86
N ASN A 238 13.95 40.57 30.23
CA ASN A 238 13.90 39.39 29.37
C ASN A 238 12.55 38.66 29.47
N ALA A 239 11.65 39.06 30.38
CA ALA A 239 10.39 38.35 30.61
C ALA A 239 9.54 38.19 29.33
N PRO A 240 9.38 39.21 28.46
CA PRO A 240 8.65 39.05 27.19
C PRO A 240 9.31 38.05 26.24
N LEU A 241 10.64 38.07 26.15
CA LEU A 241 11.40 37.12 25.33
C LEU A 241 11.26 35.70 25.89
N ILE A 242 11.43 35.51 27.21
CA ILE A 242 11.29 34.20 27.88
C ILE A 242 9.90 33.61 27.67
N ALA A 243 8.84 34.42 27.64
CA ALA A 243 7.49 33.95 27.36
C ALA A 243 7.35 33.29 25.97
N MET A 244 8.22 33.65 25.02
CA MET A 244 8.27 33.08 23.67
C MET A 244 9.07 31.77 23.60
N LYS A 245 9.72 31.34 24.69
CA LYS A 245 10.57 30.15 24.70
C LYS A 245 9.79 28.91 24.18
N PRO A 246 10.32 28.16 23.20
CA PRO A 246 9.68 26.94 22.71
C PRO A 246 9.46 25.92 23.84
N ASP A 247 8.25 25.38 23.90
CA ASP A 247 7.83 24.40 24.89
C ASP A 247 7.58 23.02 24.25
N SER A 248 7.20 22.04 25.08
CA SER A 248 6.92 20.67 24.63
C SER A 248 5.79 20.61 23.60
N ALA A 249 4.79 21.48 23.73
CA ALA A 249 3.64 21.52 22.82
C ALA A 249 4.05 21.99 21.41
N ALA A 250 4.85 23.06 21.32
CA ALA A 250 5.38 23.54 20.05
C ALA A 250 6.21 22.47 19.32
N PHE A 251 7.12 21.80 20.05
CA PHE A 251 7.90 20.69 19.48
C PHE A 251 7.02 19.52 19.05
N SER A 252 6.02 19.14 19.85
CA SER A 252 5.08 18.06 19.52
C SER A 252 4.33 18.34 18.22
N ILE A 253 3.83 19.57 18.04
CA ILE A 253 3.13 20.01 16.82
C ILE A 253 4.04 19.94 15.60
N ALA A 254 5.22 20.56 15.66
CA ALA A 254 6.12 20.62 14.51
C ALA A 254 6.67 19.25 14.12
N LEU A 255 7.01 18.40 15.10
CA LEU A 255 7.48 17.04 14.83
C LEU A 255 6.35 16.16 14.27
N ALA A 256 5.11 16.30 14.76
CA ALA A 256 3.95 15.61 14.19
C ALA A 256 3.69 16.03 12.74
N GLY A 257 3.79 17.33 12.44
CA GLY A 257 3.77 17.84 11.06
C GLY A 257 4.89 17.23 10.20
N CYS A 258 6.13 17.24 10.69
CA CYS A 258 7.27 16.67 9.97
C CYS A 258 7.10 15.18 9.69
N LEU A 259 6.50 14.42 10.61
CA LEU A 259 6.18 13.01 10.43
C LEU A 259 5.12 12.79 9.34
N LEU A 260 4.09 13.64 9.28
CA LEU A 260 3.00 13.56 8.30
C LEU A 260 3.46 13.92 6.88
N PHE A 261 4.28 14.96 6.75
CA PHE A 261 4.75 15.48 5.45
C PHE A 261 6.17 15.06 5.08
N GLU A 262 6.72 14.09 5.82
CA GLU A 262 7.98 13.41 5.50
C GLU A 262 9.24 14.29 5.52
N SER A 263 9.21 15.39 6.28
CA SER A 263 10.35 16.31 6.47
C SER A 263 11.38 15.77 7.49
N SER A 264 11.97 14.61 7.21
CA SER A 264 12.87 13.89 8.14
C SER A 264 14.07 14.70 8.63
N ARG A 265 14.75 15.43 7.73
CA ARG A 265 15.93 16.26 8.06
C ARG A 265 15.58 17.38 9.05
N LYS A 266 14.43 18.03 8.88
CA LYS A 266 13.98 19.09 9.79
C LYS A 266 13.60 18.51 11.15
N ALA A 267 12.97 17.32 11.16
CA ALA A 267 12.69 16.63 12.42
C ALA A 267 13.98 16.33 13.20
N GLU A 268 15.05 15.88 12.56
CA GLU A 268 16.34 15.67 13.24
C GLU A 268 16.91 16.97 13.81
N GLN A 269 16.90 18.05 13.03
CA GLN A 269 17.36 19.36 13.50
C GLN A 269 16.59 19.84 14.73
N LEU A 270 15.27 19.62 14.76
CA LEU A 270 14.45 19.94 15.93
C LEU A 270 14.87 19.13 17.16
N LEU A 271 15.07 17.82 16.99
CA LEU A 271 15.48 16.94 18.10
C LEU A 271 16.88 17.30 18.63
N ASP A 272 17.82 17.67 17.76
CA ASP A 272 19.15 18.14 18.16
C ASP A 272 19.11 19.48 18.90
N MET A 273 18.08 20.30 18.63
CA MET A 273 17.90 21.61 19.22
C MET A 273 17.30 21.54 20.63
N MET A 274 16.40 20.58 20.88
CA MET A 274 15.66 20.44 22.15
C MET A 274 16.55 20.44 23.41
N PRO A 275 17.61 19.61 23.50
CA PRO A 275 18.47 19.58 24.69
C PRO A 275 19.22 20.90 24.92
N ARG A 276 19.58 21.61 23.85
CA ARG A 276 20.36 22.86 23.96
C ARG A 276 19.53 24.05 24.44
N ILE A 277 18.20 23.98 24.30
CA ILE A 277 17.23 24.96 24.85
C ILE A 277 16.75 24.53 26.25
N GLY A 278 17.01 23.28 26.63
CA GLY A 278 16.56 22.70 27.91
C GLY A 278 15.06 22.46 27.96
N VAL A 279 14.45 22.05 26.84
CA VAL A 279 13.03 21.63 26.81
C VAL A 279 12.92 20.21 27.36
N LYS A 280 12.08 20.02 28.38
CA LYS A 280 11.79 18.69 28.93
C LYS A 280 10.68 18.04 28.11
N ALA A 281 10.89 16.79 27.70
CA ALA A 281 9.87 16.04 26.97
C ALA A 281 8.78 15.54 27.92
N ASP A 282 7.52 15.77 27.54
CA ASP A 282 6.38 15.10 28.15
C ASP A 282 6.11 13.73 27.50
N ALA A 283 5.15 12.99 28.04
CA ALA A 283 4.76 11.67 27.54
C ALA A 283 4.41 11.66 26.04
N HIS A 284 3.73 12.70 25.52
CA HIS A 284 3.34 12.75 24.12
C HIS A 284 4.56 13.01 23.22
N LEU A 285 5.41 13.94 23.62
CA LEU A 285 6.63 14.28 22.90
C LEU A 285 7.57 13.08 22.82
N LEU A 286 7.73 12.29 23.89
CA LEU A 286 8.53 11.06 23.88
C LEU A 286 8.04 10.06 22.81
N ILE A 287 6.73 9.85 22.67
CA ILE A 287 6.18 8.96 21.64
C ILE A 287 6.39 9.51 20.22
N ILE A 288 6.25 10.83 20.05
CA ILE A 288 6.51 11.48 18.76
C ILE A 288 7.99 11.36 18.38
N MET A 289 8.90 11.60 19.33
CA MET A 289 10.35 11.37 19.15
C MET A 289 10.64 9.94 18.73
N ALA A 290 10.01 8.95 19.39
CA ALA A 290 10.17 7.55 19.05
C ALA A 290 9.74 7.25 17.60
N ARG A 291 8.63 7.83 17.14
CA ARG A 291 8.16 7.71 15.74
C ARG A 291 9.14 8.35 14.75
N VAL A 292 9.73 9.50 15.09
CA VAL A 292 10.77 10.15 14.26
C VAL A 292 12.00 9.28 14.14
N TYR A 293 12.52 8.76 15.27
CA TYR A 293 13.68 7.86 15.26
C TYR A 293 13.40 6.55 14.52
N GLU A 294 12.20 5.98 14.66
CA GLU A 294 11.77 4.79 13.92
C GLU A 294 11.76 5.03 12.41
N ARG A 295 11.24 6.19 11.97
CA ARG A 295 11.21 6.59 10.56
C ARG A 295 12.61 6.85 9.99
N ASN A 296 13.47 7.48 10.77
CA ASN A 296 14.83 7.84 10.34
C ASN A 296 15.87 6.73 10.57
N GLY A 297 15.50 5.61 11.21
CA GLY A 297 16.41 4.50 11.49
C GLY A 297 17.45 4.76 12.57
N ARG A 298 17.18 5.69 13.49
CA ARG A 298 18.07 6.03 14.60
C ARG A 298 17.90 5.05 15.77
N ARG A 299 18.31 3.79 15.57
CA ARG A 299 18.16 2.69 16.55
C ARG A 299 18.75 3.00 17.92
N GLU A 300 19.98 3.51 17.96
CA GLU A 300 20.68 3.78 19.22
C GLU A 300 20.02 4.92 20.02
N GLU A 301 19.51 5.94 19.34
CA GLU A 301 18.74 7.01 20.01
C GLU A 301 17.40 6.50 20.53
N LEU A 302 16.74 5.61 19.79
CA LEU A 302 15.50 4.96 20.24
C LEU A 302 15.73 4.08 21.48
N LYS A 303 16.86 3.37 21.56
CA LYS A 303 17.27 2.63 22.77
C LYS A 303 17.56 3.56 23.95
N LYS A 304 18.23 4.70 23.73
CA LYS A 304 18.46 5.70 24.79
C LYS A 304 17.14 6.31 25.29
N LEU A 305 16.16 6.47 24.39
CA LEU A 305 14.84 6.98 24.71
C LEU A 305 14.04 6.00 25.59
N GLN A 306 14.31 4.69 25.51
CA GLN A 306 13.63 3.66 26.30
C GLN A 306 13.68 3.96 27.81
N ARG A 307 14.84 4.33 28.36
CA ARG A 307 14.97 4.66 29.79
C ARG A 307 14.07 5.81 30.20
N HIS A 308 14.02 6.86 29.36
CA HIS A 308 13.18 8.03 29.60
C HIS A 308 11.68 7.70 29.54
N VAL A 309 11.27 6.74 28.70
CA VAL A 309 9.88 6.28 28.59
C VAL A 309 9.49 5.40 29.78
N GLU A 310 10.39 4.52 30.24
CA GLU A 310 10.17 3.66 31.40
C GLU A 310 10.11 4.44 32.72
N GLU A 311 10.87 5.53 32.82
CA GLU A 311 10.90 6.41 34.00
C GLU A 311 9.86 7.55 33.96
N ALA A 312 9.15 7.72 32.84
CA ALA A 312 8.21 8.83 32.66
C ALA A 312 6.97 8.69 33.56
N PRO A 313 6.67 9.69 34.43
CA PRO A 313 5.43 9.69 35.20
C PRO A 313 4.23 9.91 34.26
N ASN A 314 3.12 9.22 34.52
CA ASN A 314 1.83 9.34 33.82
C ASN A 314 1.76 8.85 32.36
N LEU A 315 2.59 7.86 31.99
CA LEU A 315 2.48 7.22 30.68
C LEU A 315 1.24 6.32 30.63
N THR A 316 0.40 6.47 29.60
CA THR A 316 -0.75 5.57 29.39
C THR A 316 -0.30 4.24 28.79
N ASP A 317 -1.02 3.14 29.06
CA ASP A 317 -0.77 1.82 28.46
C ASP A 317 -0.71 1.87 26.93
N LEU A 318 -1.52 2.74 26.32
CA LEU A 318 -1.55 2.95 24.87
C LEU A 318 -0.25 3.61 24.36
N GLN A 319 0.23 4.63 25.06
CA GLN A 319 1.51 5.29 24.74
C GLN A 319 2.68 4.32 24.91
N PHE A 320 2.70 3.54 25.99
CA PHE A 320 3.71 2.51 26.22
C PHE A 320 3.75 1.49 25.08
N ARG A 321 2.57 0.96 24.70
CA ARG A 321 2.42 0.06 23.56
C ARG A 321 2.91 0.68 22.25
N HIS A 322 2.59 1.96 22.00
CA HIS A 322 3.06 2.65 20.80
C HIS A 322 4.58 2.78 20.75
N PHE A 323 5.25 3.06 21.87
CA PHE A 323 6.70 3.12 21.93
C PHE A 323 7.33 1.79 21.52
N TYR A 324 6.92 0.68 22.14
CA TYR A 324 7.45 -0.64 21.83
C TYR A 324 7.10 -1.11 20.40
N ASN A 325 5.94 -0.72 19.87
CA ASN A 325 5.61 -0.94 18.45
C ASN A 325 6.60 -0.22 17.52
N CYS A 326 7.00 1.01 17.86
CA CYS A 326 8.02 1.76 17.10
C CYS A 326 9.38 1.07 17.19
N LEU A 327 9.79 0.65 18.38
CA LEU A 327 11.06 -0.05 18.60
C LEU A 327 11.15 -1.35 17.79
N LEU A 328 10.10 -2.17 17.85
CA LEU A 328 10.01 -3.42 17.09
C LEU A 328 10.03 -3.19 15.58
N THR A 329 9.26 -2.20 15.12
CA THR A 329 9.22 -1.84 13.69
C THR A 329 10.58 -1.35 13.21
N CYS A 330 11.30 -0.60 14.04
CA CYS A 330 12.65 -0.15 13.73
C CYS A 330 13.62 -1.34 13.58
N HIS A 331 13.63 -2.29 14.52
CA HIS A 331 14.47 -3.47 14.41
C HIS A 331 14.18 -4.29 13.13
N LEU A 332 12.90 -4.51 12.81
CA LEU A 332 12.51 -5.23 11.59
C LEU A 332 12.92 -4.49 10.31
N LYS A 333 12.67 -3.18 10.22
CA LYS A 333 12.99 -2.38 9.01
C LYS A 333 14.49 -2.35 8.71
N PHE A 334 15.33 -2.40 9.75
CA PHE A 334 16.79 -2.31 9.62
C PHE A 334 17.49 -3.65 9.81
N GLY A 335 16.76 -4.77 9.73
CA GLY A 335 17.32 -6.13 9.71
C GLY A 335 17.97 -6.59 11.02
N ASP A 336 17.70 -5.93 12.15
CA ASP A 336 18.20 -6.31 13.47
C ASP A 336 17.30 -7.38 14.09
N LEU A 337 17.33 -8.55 13.46
CA LEU A 337 16.46 -9.68 13.79
C LEU A 337 16.75 -10.25 15.17
N ASP A 338 17.99 -10.13 15.66
CA ASP A 338 18.41 -10.61 16.97
C ASP A 338 17.75 -9.78 18.08
N SER A 339 17.80 -8.44 17.98
CA SER A 339 17.12 -7.57 18.94
C SER A 339 15.61 -7.70 18.87
N ALA A 340 15.03 -7.83 17.67
CA ALA A 340 13.59 -8.07 17.51
C ALA A 340 13.14 -9.39 18.17
N SER A 341 13.89 -10.47 17.94
CA SER A 341 13.62 -11.79 18.53
C SER A 341 13.72 -11.76 20.05
N ASN A 342 14.78 -11.17 20.59
CA ASN A 342 14.97 -11.02 22.04
C ASN A 342 13.86 -10.20 22.68
N MET A 343 13.40 -9.13 22.01
CA MET A 343 12.31 -8.30 22.54
C MET A 343 10.98 -9.08 22.59
N VAL A 344 10.67 -9.88 21.56
CA VAL A 344 9.48 -10.75 21.56
C VAL A 344 9.56 -11.80 22.67
N LEU A 345 10.72 -12.46 22.83
CA LEU A 345 10.94 -13.44 23.89
C LEU A 345 10.79 -12.82 25.29
N GLU A 346 11.31 -11.61 25.50
CA GLU A 346 11.17 -10.90 26.78
C GLU A 346 9.71 -10.55 27.10
N MET A 347 8.91 -10.18 26.08
CA MET A 347 7.46 -9.96 26.26
C MET A 347 6.75 -11.25 26.70
N LEU A 348 7.07 -12.38 26.07
CA LEU A 348 6.50 -13.68 26.44
C LEU A 348 6.89 -14.10 27.86
N ARG A 349 8.17 -13.91 28.21
CA ARG A 349 8.69 -14.20 29.55
C ARG A 349 7.94 -13.40 30.62
N LYS A 350 7.81 -12.09 30.45
CA LYS A 350 7.04 -11.23 31.37
C LYS A 350 5.56 -11.64 31.43
N ALA A 351 4.94 -11.99 30.30
CA ALA A 351 3.57 -12.48 30.27
C ALA A 351 3.38 -13.83 30.99
N LYS A 352 4.39 -14.71 30.95
CA LYS A 352 4.41 -15.98 31.69
C LYS A 352 4.58 -15.76 33.19
N GLU A 353 5.53 -14.91 33.60
CA GLU A 353 5.76 -14.54 35.00
C GLU A 353 4.49 -13.96 35.65
N ALA A 354 3.78 -13.11 34.93
CA ALA A 354 2.52 -12.56 35.39
C ALA A 354 1.38 -13.60 35.46
N ARG A 355 1.27 -14.52 34.47
CA ARG A 355 0.32 -15.64 34.52
C ARG A 355 0.56 -16.52 35.74
N ASN A 356 1.82 -16.86 36.01
CA ASN A 356 2.21 -17.66 37.17
C ASN A 356 1.90 -16.94 38.49
N SER A 357 2.19 -15.63 38.56
CA SER A 357 1.89 -14.80 39.73
C SER A 357 0.38 -14.71 39.98
N LEU A 358 -0.43 -14.54 38.93
CA LEU A 358 -1.89 -14.55 39.02
C LEU A 358 -2.43 -15.91 39.45
N ALA A 359 -1.87 -17.00 38.94
CA ALA A 359 -2.25 -18.36 39.33
C ALA A 359 -1.91 -18.62 40.81
N ALA A 360 -0.73 -18.20 41.27
CA ALA A 360 -0.31 -18.29 42.67
C ALA A 360 -1.24 -17.47 43.59
N ALA A 361 -1.57 -16.23 43.21
CA ALA A 361 -2.51 -15.40 43.95
C ALA A 361 -3.90 -16.05 44.05
N LYS A 362 -4.44 -16.57 42.93
CA LYS A 362 -5.72 -17.30 42.92
C LYS A 362 -5.68 -18.55 43.81
N PHE A 363 -4.57 -19.30 43.80
CA PHE A 363 -4.39 -20.47 44.66
C PHE A 363 -4.34 -20.08 46.14
N MET A 364 -3.63 -19.01 46.52
CA MET A 364 -3.60 -18.50 47.89
C MET A 364 -4.97 -18.02 48.38
N MET A 365 -5.76 -17.37 47.51
CA MET A 365 -7.13 -16.93 47.83
C MET A 365 -8.07 -18.12 48.02
N ASN A 366 -7.91 -19.19 47.22
CA ASN A 366 -8.71 -20.41 47.36
C ASN A 366 -8.30 -21.28 48.56
N ALA A 367 -7.03 -21.25 48.95
CA ALA A 367 -6.51 -21.98 50.11
C ALA A 367 -6.92 -21.34 51.46
N HIS A 368 -7.22 -20.03 51.48
CA HIS A 368 -7.60 -19.29 52.69
C HIS A 368 -9.10 -19.25 52.99
N GLY A 369 -9.93 -20.07 52.32
CA GLY A 369 -11.30 -20.35 52.73
C GLY A 369 -12.08 -19.14 53.26
N ILE A 370 -12.32 -18.12 52.43
CA ILE A 370 -13.33 -17.11 52.76
C ILE A 370 -14.66 -17.62 52.22
N ASP A 371 -15.44 -18.18 53.16
CA ASP A 371 -16.82 -18.58 52.99
C ASP A 371 -17.65 -17.48 52.32
N HIS A 372 -18.36 -17.88 51.27
CA HIS A 372 -19.48 -17.14 50.72
C HIS A 372 -20.60 -17.06 51.77
N ASN A 373 -20.59 -16.04 52.64
CA ASN A 373 -21.79 -15.46 53.27
C ASN A 373 -21.43 -14.33 54.26
N ARG A 374 -20.91 -13.22 53.72
CA ARG A 374 -21.15 -11.85 54.16
C ARG A 374 -20.35 -10.99 53.21
N SER A 375 -21.05 -10.18 52.43
CA SER A 375 -20.45 -9.04 51.75
C SER A 375 -20.11 -7.99 52.81
N PRO A 376 -18.86 -7.50 52.85
CA PRO A 376 -18.63 -6.10 53.17
C PRO A 376 -17.88 -5.46 52.00
N GLY A 377 -18.57 -4.56 51.31
CA GLY A 377 -17.95 -3.50 50.53
C GLY A 377 -16.96 -3.93 49.47
N LEU A 378 -17.45 -4.60 48.41
CA LEU A 378 -17.08 -4.06 47.10
C LEU A 378 -17.55 -2.61 47.12
N ALA A 379 -16.64 -1.69 47.44
CA ALA A 379 -16.77 -0.35 46.95
C ALA A 379 -16.93 -0.53 45.45
N SER A 380 -18.15 -0.27 44.99
CA SER A 380 -18.48 -0.12 43.61
C SER A 380 -17.52 0.93 43.04
N VAL A 381 -16.36 0.49 42.56
CA VAL A 381 -15.86 1.06 41.33
C VAL A 381 -16.87 0.55 40.32
N HIS A 382 -17.97 1.29 40.22
CA HIS A 382 -18.74 1.36 39.01
C HIS A 382 -17.71 1.34 37.90
N SER A 383 -17.71 0.26 37.13
CA SER A 383 -17.43 0.39 35.72
C SER A 383 -18.32 1.52 35.25
N LEU A 384 -17.77 2.74 35.23
CA LEU A 384 -18.08 3.68 34.19
C LEU A 384 -17.57 3.02 32.91
N ASN A 385 -18.29 1.97 32.48
CA ASN A 385 -18.64 1.84 31.09
C ASN A 385 -19.45 3.10 30.74
N ASN A 386 -18.76 4.23 30.67
CA ASN A 386 -19.17 5.31 29.81
C ASN A 386 -18.76 4.91 28.40
N SER A 387 -19.40 3.84 27.90
CA SER A 387 -19.74 3.71 26.48
C SER A 387 -20.85 4.70 26.10
N LYS A 388 -20.94 5.84 26.80
CA LYS A 388 -21.80 6.99 26.55
C LYS A 388 -21.02 8.33 26.59
N ASP A 389 -19.70 8.31 26.76
CA ASP A 389 -18.86 9.51 26.52
C ASP A 389 -18.08 9.46 25.20
N LEU A 390 -18.26 8.41 24.39
CA LEU A 390 -17.84 8.41 22.99
C LEU A 390 -18.89 9.00 22.03
N ASP A 391 -20.12 9.19 22.51
CA ASP A 391 -21.21 9.85 21.77
C ASP A 391 -21.35 11.35 22.14
N SER A 392 -20.79 11.81 23.26
CA SER A 392 -20.72 13.24 23.60
C SER A 392 -19.55 13.96 22.90
N LEU A 393 -18.59 13.23 22.33
CA LEU A 393 -17.51 13.76 21.49
C LEU A 393 -17.79 13.67 19.98
N GLN A 394 -18.90 13.06 19.57
CA GLN A 394 -19.39 13.13 18.19
C GLN A 394 -20.34 14.32 17.94
N ASN A 395 -20.85 14.97 19.00
CA ASN A 395 -21.73 16.13 18.89
C ASN A 395 -21.03 17.51 18.84
N ASN A 396 -19.69 17.55 18.78
CA ASN A 396 -18.95 18.78 18.44
C ASN A 396 -18.36 18.76 17.02
N ARG A 397 -18.93 17.96 16.11
CA ARG A 397 -18.63 18.03 14.67
C ARG A 397 -19.22 19.25 13.96
N SER A 398 -19.85 20.16 14.69
CA SER A 398 -20.60 21.29 14.14
C SER A 398 -20.09 22.70 14.47
N ASN A 399 -18.91 22.88 15.10
CA ASN A 399 -18.40 24.23 15.42
C ASN A 399 -16.96 24.54 14.96
N SER A 400 -16.31 23.70 14.15
CA SER A 400 -14.89 23.89 13.76
C SER A 400 -14.62 24.98 12.69
N SER A 401 -15.66 25.61 12.12
CA SER A 401 -15.49 26.67 11.11
C SER A 401 -15.62 28.09 11.66
N ALA A 402 -16.03 28.28 12.93
CA ALA A 402 -16.18 29.60 13.50
C ALA A 402 -14.82 30.16 13.97
N VAL A 403 -14.57 31.43 13.65
CA VAL A 403 -13.40 32.19 14.10
C VAL A 403 -13.67 32.67 15.53
N LEU A 404 -12.65 32.65 16.38
CA LEU A 404 -12.68 33.38 17.65
C LEU A 404 -12.70 34.87 17.30
N SER A 405 -13.80 35.59 17.52
CA SER A 405 -13.85 37.03 17.23
C SER A 405 -12.71 37.76 17.94
N TYR A 406 -12.24 38.87 17.38
CA TYR A 406 -11.16 39.64 17.99
C TYR A 406 -11.47 40.10 19.43
N GLU A 407 -12.73 40.37 19.75
CA GLU A 407 -13.15 40.71 21.12
C GLU A 407 -12.96 39.55 22.10
N GLU A 408 -13.23 38.32 21.66
CA GLU A 408 -12.99 37.13 22.48
C GLU A 408 -11.49 36.82 22.59
N PHE A 409 -10.74 37.05 21.52
CA PHE A 409 -9.30 36.86 21.46
C PHE A 409 -8.57 37.83 22.41
N SER A 410 -8.88 39.13 22.33
CA SER A 410 -8.24 40.19 23.14
C SER A 410 -8.55 40.09 24.63
N LYS A 411 -9.69 39.47 25.02
CA LYS A 411 -10.04 39.22 26.42
C LYS A 411 -9.26 38.05 27.03
N ASP A 412 -8.79 37.09 26.23
CA ASP A 412 -8.05 35.91 26.68
C ASP A 412 -6.56 36.22 26.86
N ARG A 413 -6.22 36.86 27.98
CA ARG A 413 -4.83 37.27 28.29
C ARG A 413 -3.83 36.11 28.33
N ASN A 414 -4.29 34.88 28.54
CA ASN A 414 -3.44 33.69 28.63
C ASN A 414 -3.47 32.83 27.36
N PHE A 415 -4.26 33.21 26.34
CA PHE A 415 -4.46 32.46 25.11
C PHE A 415 -4.93 31.00 25.36
N SER A 416 -5.74 30.79 26.39
CA SER A 416 -6.25 29.47 26.81
C SER A 416 -7.10 28.81 25.71
N LYS A 417 -7.88 29.59 24.96
CA LYS A 417 -8.68 29.10 23.83
C LYS A 417 -7.79 28.64 22.67
N LEU A 418 -6.74 29.39 22.37
CA LEU A 418 -5.73 29.04 21.36
C LEU A 418 -4.97 27.76 21.75
N GLU A 419 -4.62 27.64 23.03
CA GLU A 419 -3.99 26.43 23.56
C GLU A 419 -4.91 25.21 23.37
N ALA A 420 -6.21 25.32 23.68
CA ALA A 420 -7.17 24.25 23.46
C ALA A 420 -7.31 23.87 21.96
N GLU A 421 -7.37 24.86 21.07
CA GLU A 421 -7.43 24.63 19.61
C GLU A 421 -6.15 23.94 19.11
N SER A 422 -4.98 24.37 19.58
CA SER A 422 -3.69 23.76 19.23
C SER A 422 -3.60 22.28 19.66
N LYS A 423 -4.09 21.94 20.87
CA LYS A 423 -4.17 20.56 21.38
C LYS A 423 -5.13 19.71 20.56
N ALA A 424 -6.28 20.27 20.16
CA ALA A 424 -7.24 19.57 19.30
C ALA A 424 -6.64 19.25 17.92
N ILE A 425 -5.92 20.20 17.33
CA ILE A 425 -5.21 19.99 16.06
C ILE A 425 -4.10 18.96 16.21
N LEU A 426 -3.30 19.03 17.28
CA LEU A 426 -2.27 18.01 17.56
C LEU A 426 -2.89 16.62 17.66
N GLY A 427 -4.02 16.45 18.36
CA GLY A 427 -4.78 15.20 18.39
C GLY A 427 -5.23 14.73 17.01
N SER A 428 -5.67 15.64 16.13
CA SER A 428 -6.00 15.34 14.73
C SER A 428 -4.77 14.92 13.90
N LEU A 429 -3.62 15.56 14.09
CA LEU A 429 -2.37 15.18 13.42
C LEU A 429 -1.89 13.80 13.87
N LEU A 430 -1.96 13.52 15.17
CA LEU A 430 -1.57 12.22 15.74
C LEU A 430 -2.50 11.09 15.30
N SER A 431 -3.81 11.32 15.17
CA SER A 431 -4.74 10.31 14.69
C SER A 431 -4.50 9.96 13.21
N LYS A 432 -4.13 10.94 12.37
CA LYS A 432 -3.67 10.69 10.99
C LYS A 432 -2.42 9.80 10.93
N LEU A 433 -1.56 9.85 11.94
CA LEU A 433 -0.38 9.00 12.06
C LEU A 433 -0.67 7.59 12.62
N GLN A 434 -1.88 7.34 13.15
CA GLN A 434 -2.24 6.12 13.91
C GLN A 434 -2.54 4.88 13.03
N MET A 435 -2.63 5.00 11.70
CA MET A 435 -3.11 3.95 10.78
C MET A 435 -2.17 2.74 10.54
N ARG A 436 -1.32 2.35 11.50
CA ARG A 436 -0.42 1.19 11.33
C ARG A 436 -0.92 -0.07 12.04
N VAL A 437 -0.61 -1.22 11.43
CA VAL A 437 -0.81 -2.55 12.02
C VAL A 437 -0.03 -2.63 13.32
N ASP A 438 -0.75 -2.83 14.43
CA ASP A 438 -0.12 -3.08 15.72
C ASP A 438 0.60 -4.43 15.71
N LEU A 439 1.88 -4.43 16.11
CA LEU A 439 2.73 -5.62 16.25
C LEU A 439 2.65 -6.24 17.66
N ILE A 440 2.15 -5.46 18.60
CA ILE A 440 2.07 -5.79 20.02
C ILE A 440 0.66 -5.50 20.47
N THR A 441 0.14 -6.28 21.40
CA THR A 441 -1.12 -6.03 22.12
C THR A 441 -0.85 -5.92 23.61
N THR A 442 -1.81 -5.39 24.37
CA THR A 442 -1.70 -5.34 25.83
C THR A 442 -2.82 -6.18 26.43
N LYS A 443 -2.49 -7.12 27.31
CA LYS A 443 -3.48 -7.86 28.13
C LYS A 443 -3.12 -7.64 29.60
N HIS A 444 -4.06 -7.09 30.38
CA HIS A 444 -3.88 -6.79 31.80
C HIS A 444 -2.61 -5.96 32.10
N GLY A 445 -2.33 -4.94 31.30
CA GLY A 445 -1.15 -4.07 31.45
C GLY A 445 0.18 -4.67 30.95
N ILE A 446 0.17 -5.90 30.42
CA ILE A 446 1.37 -6.59 29.95
C ILE A 446 1.38 -6.67 28.42
N LEU A 447 2.51 -6.30 27.83
CA LEU A 447 2.74 -6.39 26.40
C LEU A 447 2.82 -7.86 25.95
N GLN A 448 2.07 -8.20 24.91
CA GLN A 448 2.07 -9.51 24.27
C GLN A 448 2.30 -9.37 22.76
N PRO A 449 3.16 -10.21 22.15
CA PRO A 449 3.31 -10.24 20.71
C PRO A 449 2.01 -10.68 20.03
N THR A 450 1.70 -10.12 18.88
CA THR A 450 0.61 -10.56 18.00
C THR A 450 1.07 -11.64 17.03
N GLU A 451 0.12 -12.35 16.42
CA GLU A 451 0.43 -13.22 15.27
C GLU A 451 1.13 -12.46 14.13
N THR A 452 0.78 -11.17 13.95
CA THR A 452 1.38 -10.33 12.90
C THR A 452 2.88 -10.08 13.10
N ILE A 453 3.38 -9.97 14.34
CA ILE A 453 4.83 -9.89 14.55
C ILE A 453 5.51 -11.23 14.26
N TYR A 454 4.94 -12.35 14.70
CA TYR A 454 5.52 -13.66 14.42
C TYR A 454 5.67 -13.89 12.91
N VAL A 455 4.61 -13.62 12.14
CA VAL A 455 4.65 -13.74 10.68
C VAL A 455 5.72 -12.84 10.07
N LYS A 456 5.81 -11.58 10.51
CA LYS A 456 6.83 -10.63 10.00
C LYS A 456 8.25 -11.06 10.34
N LEU A 457 8.50 -11.52 11.56
CA LEU A 457 9.82 -11.92 12.03
C LEU A 457 10.27 -13.22 11.34
N VAL A 458 9.40 -14.23 11.29
CA VAL A 458 9.66 -15.49 10.58
C VAL A 458 9.99 -15.21 9.11
N LYS A 459 9.16 -14.41 8.43
CA LYS A 459 9.41 -14.02 7.03
C LYS A 459 10.76 -13.32 6.87
N ALA A 460 11.06 -12.34 7.72
CA ALA A 460 12.31 -11.59 7.64
C ALA A 460 13.55 -12.46 7.91
N MET A 461 13.47 -13.43 8.82
CA MET A 461 14.56 -14.38 9.10
C MET A 461 14.76 -15.38 7.96
N LEU A 462 13.68 -15.86 7.34
CA LEU A 462 13.74 -16.72 6.15
C LEU A 462 14.35 -15.98 4.95
N GLU A 463 13.94 -14.74 4.69
CA GLU A 463 14.49 -13.90 3.63
C GLU A 463 15.98 -13.56 3.87
N ALA A 464 16.39 -13.43 5.12
CA ALA A 464 17.79 -13.22 5.50
C ALA A 464 18.64 -14.52 5.52
N GLY A 465 18.03 -15.69 5.28
CA GLY A 465 18.71 -16.99 5.35
C GLY A 465 19.17 -17.40 6.76
N LYS A 466 18.64 -16.78 7.81
CA LYS A 466 18.97 -17.07 9.22
C LYS A 466 18.14 -18.23 9.77
N THR A 467 18.17 -19.39 9.13
CA THR A 467 17.36 -20.57 9.47
C THR A 467 17.68 -21.14 10.86
N LYS A 468 18.96 -21.16 11.22
CA LYS A 468 19.46 -21.49 12.58
C LYS A 468 18.82 -20.65 13.67
N ASP A 469 18.96 -19.34 13.55
CA ASP A 469 18.45 -18.39 14.54
C ASP A 469 16.93 -18.48 14.63
N LEU A 470 16.25 -18.72 13.49
CA LEU A 470 14.79 -18.89 13.42
C LEU A 470 14.33 -20.13 14.19
N ALA A 471 15.00 -21.27 14.01
CA ALA A 471 14.70 -22.50 14.74
C ALA A 471 14.88 -22.29 16.26
N VAL A 472 16.00 -21.66 16.67
CA VAL A 472 16.26 -21.32 18.08
C VAL A 472 15.19 -20.39 18.64
N PHE A 473 14.80 -19.36 17.88
CA PHE A 473 13.76 -18.40 18.29
C PHE A 473 12.41 -19.10 18.51
N LEU A 474 11.95 -19.91 17.55
CA LEU A 474 10.64 -20.58 17.63
C LEU A 474 10.58 -21.57 18.79
N LEU A 475 11.66 -22.34 19.02
CA LEU A 475 11.75 -23.25 20.17
C LEU A 475 11.73 -22.52 21.52
N LYS A 476 12.40 -21.36 21.61
CA LYS A 476 12.34 -20.53 22.82
C LYS A 476 10.94 -19.93 23.00
N ALA A 477 10.33 -19.42 21.94
CA ALA A 477 9.00 -18.81 21.99
C ALA A 477 7.94 -19.83 22.46
N GLU A 478 7.97 -21.06 21.94
CA GLU A 478 7.07 -22.13 22.38
C GLU A 478 7.21 -22.45 23.87
N ARG A 479 8.45 -22.55 24.38
CA ARG A 479 8.71 -22.79 25.81
C ARG A 479 8.14 -21.68 26.72
N GLU A 480 8.03 -20.46 26.22
CA GLU A 480 7.47 -19.34 26.98
C GLU A 480 5.95 -19.21 26.84
N ASP A 481 5.36 -19.61 25.70
CA ASP A 481 3.91 -19.56 25.50
C ASP A 481 3.18 -20.74 26.16
N SER A 482 3.66 -21.99 25.98
CA SER A 482 3.05 -23.18 26.60
C SER A 482 4.03 -24.37 26.78
N PRO A 483 3.95 -25.14 27.89
CA PRO A 483 4.84 -26.28 28.12
C PRO A 483 4.40 -27.63 27.52
N PHE A 484 3.30 -27.74 26.76
CA PHE A 484 2.78 -29.05 26.34
C PHE A 484 2.45 -29.18 24.84
N SER A 485 2.97 -30.28 24.26
CA SER A 485 2.78 -30.89 22.93
C SER A 485 3.71 -30.46 21.78
N ASN A 486 4.63 -31.37 21.40
CA ASN A 486 5.59 -31.22 20.29
C ASN A 486 4.98 -31.40 18.88
N ASP A 487 3.82 -32.06 18.77
CA ASP A 487 3.24 -32.44 17.46
C ASP A 487 2.49 -31.29 16.75
N ASN A 488 2.27 -30.17 17.44
CA ASN A 488 1.60 -28.97 16.94
C ASN A 488 2.46 -27.71 17.14
N SER A 489 3.78 -27.86 16.99
CA SER A 489 4.75 -26.78 17.16
C SER A 489 4.59 -25.72 16.05
N ALA A 490 4.73 -24.45 16.42
CA ALA A 490 4.81 -23.32 15.50
C ALA A 490 5.90 -23.55 14.45
N LEU A 491 6.99 -24.23 14.82
CA LEU A 491 8.06 -24.62 13.91
C LEU A 491 7.60 -25.59 12.79
N VAL A 492 6.75 -26.58 13.11
CA VAL A 492 6.14 -27.48 12.11
C VAL A 492 5.21 -26.70 11.17
N HIS A 493 4.44 -25.75 11.69
CA HIS A 493 3.59 -24.88 10.86
C HIS A 493 4.41 -24.00 9.91
N VAL A 494 5.55 -23.44 10.36
CA VAL A 494 6.45 -22.66 9.52
C VAL A 494 7.06 -23.50 8.42
N ILE A 495 7.49 -24.74 8.70
CA ILE A 495 8.01 -25.65 7.66
C ILE A 495 6.93 -25.97 6.63
N ASN A 496 5.72 -26.33 7.06
CA ASN A 496 4.61 -26.61 6.14
C ASN A 496 4.25 -25.37 5.30
N ALA A 497 4.30 -24.16 5.87
CA ALA A 497 4.09 -22.92 5.13
C ALA A 497 5.19 -22.70 4.07
N CYS A 498 6.46 -22.94 4.41
CA CYS A 498 7.57 -22.88 3.44
C CYS A 498 7.36 -23.86 2.28
N ILE A 499 6.90 -25.08 2.58
CA ILE A 499 6.56 -26.10 1.57
C ILE A 499 5.45 -25.61 0.64
N SER A 500 4.36 -25.07 1.20
CA SER A 500 3.23 -24.54 0.42
C SER A 500 3.62 -23.34 -0.46
N LEU A 501 4.57 -22.53 -0.01
CA LEU A 501 5.12 -21.40 -0.78
C LEU A 501 6.19 -21.81 -1.80
N GLY A 502 6.62 -23.08 -1.80
CA GLY A 502 7.67 -23.59 -2.69
C GLY A 502 9.09 -23.27 -2.25
N TRP A 503 9.29 -22.76 -1.02
CA TRP A 503 10.60 -22.49 -0.40
C TRP A 503 11.18 -23.79 0.15
N LEU A 504 11.44 -24.74 -0.74
CA LEU A 504 11.79 -26.11 -0.38
C LEU A 504 13.17 -26.24 0.26
N ASP A 505 14.11 -25.36 -0.07
CA ASP A 505 15.46 -25.36 0.52
C ASP A 505 15.39 -24.91 1.98
N GLN A 506 14.73 -23.77 2.25
CA GLN A 506 14.53 -23.26 3.60
C GLN A 506 13.73 -24.23 4.48
N ALA A 507 12.75 -24.93 3.89
CA ALA A 507 11.99 -25.96 4.59
C ALA A 507 12.88 -27.16 5.01
N HIS A 508 13.85 -27.55 4.17
CA HIS A 508 14.82 -28.59 4.49
C HIS A 508 15.80 -28.13 5.56
N ASP A 509 16.37 -26.93 5.41
CA ASP A 509 17.31 -26.37 6.38
C ASP A 509 16.67 -26.29 7.78
N LEU A 510 15.41 -25.85 7.86
CA LEU A 510 14.68 -25.82 9.13
C LEU A 510 14.44 -27.24 9.71
N LEU A 511 14.17 -28.23 8.86
CA LEU A 511 14.04 -29.62 9.29
C LEU A 511 15.35 -30.15 9.87
N ASP A 512 16.49 -29.79 9.28
CA ASP A 512 17.81 -30.19 9.79
C ASP A 512 18.14 -29.49 11.11
N GLU A 513 17.86 -28.20 11.23
CA GLU A 513 18.06 -27.47 12.50
C GLU A 513 17.17 -28.01 13.63
N MET A 514 15.94 -28.45 13.32
CA MET A 514 15.10 -29.17 14.29
C MET A 514 15.76 -30.45 14.80
N ARG A 515 16.34 -31.24 13.90
CA ARG A 515 17.02 -32.48 14.28
C ARG A 515 18.26 -32.20 15.12
N LEU A 516 19.06 -31.21 14.74
CA LEU A 516 20.25 -30.78 15.49
C LEU A 516 19.89 -30.29 16.90
N ALA A 517 18.73 -29.62 17.05
CA ALA A 517 18.20 -29.20 18.33
C ALA A 517 17.59 -30.34 19.18
N GLY A 518 17.60 -31.59 18.67
CA GLY A 518 17.06 -32.76 19.36
C GLY A 518 15.53 -32.87 19.36
N VAL A 519 14.85 -32.09 18.51
CA VAL A 519 13.39 -32.10 18.40
C VAL A 519 12.96 -33.24 17.48
N ARG A 520 12.20 -34.20 18.00
CA ARG A 520 11.64 -35.29 17.19
C ARG A 520 10.55 -34.73 16.28
N THR A 521 10.80 -34.70 14.98
CA THR A 521 9.83 -34.30 13.97
C THR A 521 8.92 -35.46 13.60
N GLY A 522 7.61 -35.20 13.56
CA GLY A 522 6.61 -36.20 13.17
C GLY A 522 6.70 -36.60 11.69
N SER A 523 6.11 -37.75 11.34
CA SER A 523 6.10 -38.27 9.96
C SER A 523 5.44 -37.33 8.93
N SER A 524 4.56 -36.43 9.40
CA SER A 524 3.85 -35.47 8.55
C SER A 524 4.79 -34.51 7.81
N VAL A 525 5.83 -33.98 8.47
CA VAL A 525 6.76 -33.00 7.88
C VAL A 525 7.59 -33.63 6.76
N TYR A 526 8.15 -34.81 7.01
CA TYR A 526 8.88 -35.58 6.00
C TYR A 526 8.00 -35.94 4.81
N SER A 527 6.77 -36.39 5.07
CA SER A 527 5.82 -36.76 4.02
C SER A 527 5.44 -35.56 3.15
N SER A 528 5.21 -34.39 3.77
CA SER A 528 4.92 -33.14 3.05
C SER A 528 6.10 -32.69 2.18
N LEU A 529 7.31 -32.69 2.74
CA LEU A 529 8.52 -32.26 2.02
C LEU A 529 8.86 -33.21 0.86
N LEU A 530 8.70 -34.53 1.09
CA LEU A 530 8.88 -35.56 0.07
C LEU A 530 7.92 -35.37 -1.11
N LYS A 531 6.62 -35.21 -0.83
CA LYS A 531 5.61 -34.95 -1.87
C LYS A 531 5.93 -33.67 -2.66
N ALA A 532 6.42 -32.63 -1.97
CA ALA A 532 6.79 -31.38 -2.61
C ALA A 532 8.02 -31.55 -3.54
N TYR A 533 9.06 -32.25 -3.09
CA TYR A 533 10.20 -32.57 -3.96
C TYR A 533 9.83 -33.45 -5.16
N CYS A 534 8.95 -34.43 -4.96
CA CYS A 534 8.42 -35.26 -6.05
C CYS A 534 7.68 -34.43 -7.11
N ARG A 535 6.84 -33.48 -6.69
CA ARG A 535 6.13 -32.55 -7.59
C ARG A 535 7.07 -31.58 -8.30
N ALA A 536 8.11 -31.11 -7.61
CA ALA A 536 9.14 -30.24 -8.16
C ALA A 536 10.21 -30.98 -9.01
N ASN A 537 10.10 -32.31 -9.13
CA ASN A 537 11.04 -33.16 -9.87
C ASN A 537 12.50 -33.10 -9.35
N ARG A 538 12.69 -32.89 -8.04
CA ARG A 538 14.00 -32.75 -7.38
C ARG A 538 14.54 -34.09 -6.87
N VAL A 539 15.07 -34.92 -7.77
CA VAL A 539 15.45 -36.34 -7.50
C VAL A 539 16.54 -36.51 -6.44
N ALA A 540 17.56 -35.65 -6.47
CA ALA A 540 18.67 -35.70 -5.53
C ALA A 540 18.16 -35.47 -4.10
N ASP A 541 17.29 -34.46 -3.91
CA ASP A 541 16.72 -34.11 -2.62
C ASP A 541 15.73 -35.18 -2.12
N VAL A 542 14.93 -35.79 -3.01
CA VAL A 542 14.11 -36.97 -2.67
C VAL A 542 14.98 -38.08 -2.10
N THR A 543 16.10 -38.38 -2.75
CA THR A 543 17.00 -39.46 -2.33
C THR A 543 17.67 -39.16 -0.98
N SER A 544 18.10 -37.91 -0.77
CA SER A 544 18.65 -37.46 0.51
C SER A 544 17.61 -37.55 1.63
N LEU A 545 16.40 -37.03 1.39
CA LEU A 545 15.33 -37.03 2.39
C LEU A 545 14.87 -38.44 2.77
N LEU A 546 14.88 -39.40 1.83
CA LEU A 546 14.59 -40.80 2.11
C LEU A 546 15.64 -41.44 3.02
N ARG A 547 16.92 -41.16 2.79
CA ARG A 547 18.01 -41.63 3.66
C ARG A 547 17.83 -41.08 5.08
N ASP A 548 17.55 -39.78 5.18
CA ASP A 548 17.36 -39.10 6.45
C ASP A 548 16.13 -39.60 7.21
N ALA A 549 15.01 -39.80 6.51
CA ALA A 549 13.80 -40.38 7.08
C ALA A 549 14.06 -41.81 7.61
N ARG A 550 14.88 -42.61 6.92
CA ARG A 550 15.27 -43.95 7.36
C ARG A 550 16.11 -43.91 8.63
N ILE A 551 17.07 -42.98 8.72
CA ILE A 551 17.89 -42.77 9.93
C ILE A 551 16.99 -42.34 11.11
N ALA A 552 16.00 -41.48 10.83
CA ALA A 552 15.02 -41.01 11.82
C ALA A 552 13.93 -42.06 12.16
N GLY A 553 13.93 -43.23 11.52
CA GLY A 553 12.93 -44.29 11.75
C GLY A 553 11.51 -43.93 11.25
N ILE A 554 11.38 -42.97 10.34
CA ILE A 554 10.10 -42.51 9.79
C ILE A 554 9.60 -43.48 8.72
N GLN A 555 8.36 -43.94 8.86
CA GLN A 555 7.65 -44.66 7.82
C GLN A 555 6.75 -43.71 7.03
N PHE A 556 6.89 -43.74 5.71
CA PHE A 556 6.07 -42.96 4.79
C PHE A 556 4.71 -43.61 4.55
N ASP A 557 3.69 -42.78 4.34
CA ASP A 557 2.33 -43.22 4.06
C ASP A 557 2.11 -43.64 2.60
N SER A 558 0.98 -44.32 2.34
CA SER A 558 0.56 -44.73 0.99
C SER A 558 0.64 -43.60 -0.04
N SER A 559 0.25 -42.38 0.37
CA SER A 559 0.20 -41.22 -0.52
C SER A 559 1.59 -40.68 -0.88
N SER A 560 2.58 -40.83 0.00
CA SER A 560 3.98 -40.51 -0.30
C SER A 560 4.59 -41.46 -1.32
N TYR A 561 4.33 -42.77 -1.21
CA TYR A 561 4.76 -43.75 -2.23
C TYR A 561 4.14 -43.49 -3.60
N GLU A 562 2.87 -43.09 -3.64
CA GLU A 562 2.20 -42.71 -4.88
C GLU A 562 2.86 -41.48 -5.53
N ALA A 563 3.18 -40.45 -4.76
CA ALA A 563 3.89 -39.27 -5.27
C ALA A 563 5.28 -39.62 -5.84
N MET A 564 6.03 -40.52 -5.19
CA MET A 564 7.32 -40.98 -5.69
C MET A 564 7.19 -41.77 -7.00
N ILE A 565 6.23 -42.68 -7.09
CA ILE A 565 5.96 -43.47 -8.31
C ILE A 565 5.59 -42.54 -9.47
N GLN A 566 4.69 -41.57 -9.24
CA GLN A 566 4.30 -40.59 -10.26
C GLN A 566 5.50 -39.75 -10.73
N SER A 567 6.37 -39.32 -9.80
CA SER A 567 7.58 -38.56 -10.13
C SER A 567 8.54 -39.35 -11.01
N ARG A 568 8.78 -40.64 -10.70
CA ARG A 568 9.64 -41.54 -11.50
C ARG A 568 9.08 -41.83 -12.89
N VAL A 569 7.76 -41.95 -13.02
CA VAL A 569 7.08 -42.10 -14.31
C VAL A 569 7.26 -40.86 -15.19
N LEU A 570 7.17 -39.65 -14.61
CA LEU A 570 7.42 -38.40 -15.34
C LEU A 570 8.88 -38.29 -15.84
N GLN A 571 9.82 -38.91 -15.13
CA GLN A 571 11.25 -38.98 -15.50
C GLN A 571 11.57 -40.11 -16.49
N GLN A 572 10.57 -40.89 -16.93
CA GLN A 572 10.75 -42.10 -17.75
C GLN A 572 11.56 -43.23 -17.07
N ASP A 573 11.77 -43.14 -15.75
CA ASP A 573 12.42 -44.17 -14.93
C ASP A 573 11.41 -45.25 -14.53
N THR A 574 11.02 -46.06 -15.53
CA THR A 574 10.05 -47.15 -15.36
C THR A 574 10.52 -48.24 -14.40
N GLN A 575 11.83 -48.47 -14.32
CA GLN A 575 12.42 -49.49 -13.45
C GLN A 575 12.40 -49.03 -11.98
N GLY A 576 12.74 -47.77 -11.68
CA GLY A 576 12.63 -47.19 -10.35
C GLY A 576 11.18 -47.10 -9.85
N ALA A 577 10.23 -46.79 -10.74
CA ALA A 577 8.80 -46.79 -10.40
C ALA A 577 8.30 -48.19 -10.00
N LEU A 578 8.74 -49.24 -10.70
CA LEU A 578 8.40 -50.64 -10.39
C LEU A 578 9.02 -51.11 -9.07
N GLN A 579 10.24 -50.66 -8.75
CA GLN A 579 10.90 -51.00 -7.50
C GLN A 579 10.16 -50.41 -6.29
N LEU A 580 9.83 -49.12 -6.33
CA LEU A 580 9.06 -48.45 -5.26
C LEU A 580 7.68 -49.08 -5.04
N PHE A 581 7.07 -49.62 -6.10
CA PHE A 581 5.80 -50.34 -6.01
C PHE A 581 5.95 -51.68 -5.28
N LYS A 582 7.02 -52.42 -5.54
CA LYS A 582 7.33 -53.67 -4.82
C LYS A 582 7.62 -53.40 -3.35
N GLU A 583 8.45 -52.40 -3.06
CA GLU A 583 8.79 -51.99 -1.69
C GLU A 583 7.55 -51.63 -0.87
N ARG A 584 6.59 -50.88 -1.46
CA ARG A 584 5.30 -50.58 -0.82
C ARG A 584 4.50 -51.84 -0.47
N LYS A 585 4.47 -52.81 -1.38
CA LYS A 585 3.71 -54.07 -1.22
C LYS A 585 4.36 -54.96 -0.15
N GLU A 586 5.69 -55.00 -0.12
CA GLU A 586 6.49 -55.73 0.87
C GLU A 586 6.38 -55.11 2.27
N ALA A 587 6.29 -53.78 2.36
CA ALA A 587 6.06 -53.05 3.60
C ALA A 587 4.63 -53.20 4.18
N ARG A 588 3.72 -53.93 3.50
CA ARG A 588 2.32 -54.15 3.91
C ARG A 588 1.54 -52.86 4.22
N ILE A 589 1.86 -51.74 3.58
CA ILE A 589 1.18 -50.46 3.79
C ILE A 589 -0.16 -50.47 3.02
N PRO A 590 -1.33 -50.55 3.71
CA PRO A 590 -2.64 -50.67 3.06
C PRO A 590 -3.00 -49.40 2.27
N ARG A 591 -3.84 -49.54 1.24
CA ARG A 591 -4.46 -48.36 0.59
C ARG A 591 -5.43 -47.68 1.57
N VAL A 592 -5.56 -46.36 1.51
CA VAL A 592 -6.61 -45.60 2.22
C VAL A 592 -8.02 -46.15 1.93
N THR A 593 -8.22 -46.80 0.78
CA THR A 593 -9.48 -47.44 0.39
C THR A 593 -9.71 -48.86 0.94
N GLU A 594 -8.72 -49.52 1.53
CA GLU A 594 -8.88 -50.88 2.10
C GLU A 594 -9.45 -50.88 3.52
N GLN A 595 -9.53 -49.73 4.19
CA GLN A 595 -10.24 -49.59 5.47
C GLN A 595 -11.71 -49.17 5.32
N ASN A 596 -12.14 -48.73 4.12
CA ASN A 596 -13.51 -48.28 3.88
C ASN A 596 -14.31 -49.17 2.91
N SER A 597 -13.77 -50.30 2.44
CA SER A 597 -14.51 -51.25 1.57
C SER A 597 -15.43 -52.19 2.37
N GLY A 598 -16.01 -51.68 3.46
CA GLY A 598 -16.96 -52.37 4.32
C GLY A 598 -18.37 -51.78 4.27
N MET A 599 -18.72 -50.87 3.35
CA MET A 599 -20.13 -50.54 3.12
C MET A 599 -20.35 -49.76 1.82
N MET A 600 -21.08 -50.40 0.91
CA MET A 600 -21.96 -49.86 -0.14
C MET A 600 -21.47 -48.80 -1.15
N ALA A 601 -21.78 -49.13 -2.41
CA ALA A 601 -21.72 -48.30 -3.60
C ALA A 601 -22.57 -47.03 -3.50
N LYS A 602 -22.01 -45.89 -3.92
CA LYS A 602 -22.42 -45.11 -5.11
C LYS A 602 -21.66 -43.77 -5.15
N ASP A 603 -21.34 -43.40 -6.38
CA ASP A 603 -21.07 -42.05 -6.87
C ASP A 603 -19.80 -41.31 -6.41
N GLY A 604 -18.98 -40.99 -7.42
CA GLY A 604 -18.46 -39.63 -7.52
C GLY A 604 -16.96 -39.43 -7.34
N THR A 605 -16.28 -39.46 -8.49
CA THR A 605 -15.14 -38.58 -8.85
C THR A 605 -13.75 -38.87 -8.30
N GLY A 606 -12.87 -39.28 -9.23
CA GLY A 606 -11.59 -38.59 -9.38
C GLY A 606 -10.33 -39.28 -8.86
N THR A 607 -10.20 -40.61 -8.87
CA THR A 607 -8.87 -41.25 -8.66
C THR A 607 -8.73 -42.69 -9.19
N GLU A 608 -9.36 -43.03 -10.32
CA GLU A 608 -9.25 -44.36 -10.94
C GLU A 608 -8.25 -44.42 -12.11
N GLU A 609 -7.89 -43.28 -12.70
CA GLU A 609 -7.12 -43.20 -13.96
C GLU A 609 -5.69 -43.75 -13.85
N ALA A 610 -5.01 -43.61 -12.70
CA ALA A 610 -3.61 -44.05 -12.54
C ALA A 610 -3.48 -45.55 -12.20
N GLY A 611 -4.47 -46.11 -11.48
CA GLY A 611 -4.43 -47.51 -11.02
C GLY A 611 -4.81 -48.51 -12.11
N LEU A 612 -5.78 -48.16 -12.97
CA LEU A 612 -6.16 -48.97 -14.14
C LEU A 612 -5.08 -48.93 -15.23
N MET A 613 -4.42 -47.77 -15.42
CA MET A 613 -3.34 -47.58 -16.38
C MET A 613 -2.15 -48.53 -16.16
N THR A 614 -1.77 -48.74 -14.89
CA THR A 614 -0.66 -49.64 -14.55
C THR A 614 -0.96 -51.13 -14.76
N LYS A 615 -2.22 -51.56 -14.57
CA LYS A 615 -2.63 -52.95 -14.84
C LYS A 615 -2.75 -53.21 -16.35
N LEU A 616 -3.39 -52.30 -17.09
CA LEU A 616 -3.63 -52.49 -18.51
C LEU A 616 -2.34 -52.41 -19.36
N LEU A 617 -1.37 -51.57 -18.99
CA LEU A 617 -0.05 -51.49 -19.65
C LEU A 617 0.79 -52.77 -19.48
N GLN A 618 0.62 -53.46 -18.37
CA GLN A 618 1.29 -54.73 -18.09
C GLN A 618 0.67 -55.86 -18.93
N GLU A 619 -0.65 -55.87 -19.07
CA GLU A 619 -1.40 -56.95 -19.73
C GLU A 619 -1.47 -56.80 -21.27
N ILE A 620 -1.36 -55.58 -21.82
CA ILE A 620 -1.21 -55.33 -23.27
C ILE A 620 0.09 -55.95 -23.82
N LYS A 621 1.13 -56.07 -22.98
CA LYS A 621 2.38 -56.78 -23.33
C LYS A 621 2.25 -58.31 -23.26
N GLU A 622 1.29 -58.84 -22.50
CA GLU A 622 1.21 -60.27 -22.14
C GLU A 622 0.04 -61.02 -22.82
N GLY A 623 -0.87 -60.33 -23.52
CA GLY A 623 -1.76 -60.95 -24.51
C GLY A 623 -2.98 -61.72 -23.95
N GLN A 624 -3.31 -61.59 -22.66
CA GLN A 624 -4.49 -62.21 -22.06
C GLN A 624 -5.79 -61.41 -22.31
N ARG A 625 -6.92 -62.12 -22.42
CA ARG A 625 -8.27 -61.54 -22.59
C ARG A 625 -8.84 -61.17 -21.22
N VAL A 626 -9.10 -59.88 -21.02
CA VAL A 626 -9.96 -59.37 -19.92
C VAL A 626 -11.15 -58.65 -20.55
N ASP A 627 -12.33 -58.85 -19.95
CA ASP A 627 -13.60 -58.26 -20.35
C ASP A 627 -13.63 -56.77 -19.91
N CYS A 628 -13.00 -55.89 -20.70
CA CYS A 628 -12.98 -54.45 -20.45
C CYS A 628 -14.05 -53.75 -21.29
N GLY A 629 -14.90 -52.93 -20.67
CA GLY A 629 -15.98 -52.24 -21.37
C GLY A 629 -15.49 -51.16 -22.34
N VAL A 630 -16.39 -50.67 -23.20
CA VAL A 630 -16.12 -49.57 -24.17
C VAL A 630 -15.59 -48.31 -23.48
N HIS A 631 -16.04 -48.03 -22.26
CA HIS A 631 -15.61 -46.88 -21.46
C HIS A 631 -14.13 -46.94 -21.05
N ASP A 632 -13.63 -48.13 -20.69
CA ASP A 632 -12.26 -48.30 -20.23
C ASP A 632 -11.26 -48.10 -21.38
N TRP A 633 -11.61 -48.62 -22.56
CA TRP A 633 -10.84 -48.40 -23.78
C TRP A 633 -10.79 -46.92 -24.19
N ASN A 634 -11.91 -46.19 -24.03
CA ASN A 634 -11.95 -44.76 -24.31
C ASN A 634 -10.99 -43.95 -23.45
N ASN A 635 -10.89 -44.27 -22.15
CA ASN A 635 -9.97 -43.57 -21.25
C ASN A 635 -8.49 -43.81 -21.60
N VAL A 636 -8.15 -45.04 -21.96
CA VAL A 636 -6.81 -45.41 -22.41
C VAL A 636 -6.43 -44.68 -23.69
N ILE A 637 -7.34 -44.67 -24.67
CA ILE A 637 -7.14 -44.00 -25.94
C ILE A 637 -7.02 -42.48 -25.72
N HIS A 638 -7.87 -41.89 -24.87
CA HIS A 638 -7.80 -40.47 -24.52
C HIS A 638 -6.46 -40.10 -23.88
N PHE A 639 -5.96 -40.91 -22.95
CA PHE A 639 -4.67 -40.70 -22.31
C PHE A 639 -3.52 -40.68 -23.32
N PHE A 640 -3.42 -41.70 -24.18
CA PHE A 640 -2.37 -41.77 -25.20
C PHE A 640 -2.44 -40.59 -26.18
N CYS A 641 -3.65 -40.20 -26.59
CA CYS A 641 -3.86 -39.04 -27.45
C CYS A 641 -3.42 -37.73 -26.78
N LYS A 642 -3.74 -37.53 -25.49
CA LYS A 642 -3.34 -36.35 -24.70
C LYS A 642 -1.82 -36.25 -24.51
N LYS A 643 -1.13 -37.39 -24.39
CA LYS A 643 0.34 -37.47 -24.27
C LYS A 643 1.06 -37.52 -25.62
N LYS A 644 0.34 -37.38 -26.74
CA LYS A 644 0.87 -37.41 -28.12
C LYS A 644 1.53 -38.75 -28.51
N LEU A 645 1.16 -39.84 -27.84
CA LEU A 645 1.64 -41.20 -28.13
C LEU A 645 0.69 -41.89 -29.13
N MET A 646 0.59 -41.34 -30.35
CA MET A 646 -0.44 -41.77 -31.32
C MET A 646 -0.29 -43.22 -31.79
N GLN A 647 0.93 -43.75 -31.87
CA GLN A 647 1.16 -45.15 -32.25
C GLN A 647 0.55 -46.13 -31.23
N ASP A 648 0.59 -45.79 -29.94
CA ASP A 648 0.04 -46.64 -28.88
C ASP A 648 -1.48 -46.46 -28.76
N ALA A 649 -2.00 -45.25 -29.03
CA ALA A 649 -3.43 -45.00 -29.18
C ALA A 649 -4.03 -45.84 -30.33
N GLU A 650 -3.35 -45.94 -31.48
CA GLU A 650 -3.78 -46.77 -32.61
C GLU A 650 -3.78 -48.27 -32.28
N LYS A 651 -2.77 -48.75 -31.55
CA LYS A 651 -2.73 -50.15 -31.09
C LYS A 651 -3.88 -50.45 -30.14
N ALA A 652 -4.16 -49.54 -29.21
CA ALA A 652 -5.29 -49.67 -28.28
C ALA A 652 -6.63 -49.71 -29.04
N LEU A 653 -6.82 -48.84 -30.04
CA LEU A 653 -8.02 -48.83 -30.89
C LEU A 653 -8.17 -50.12 -31.72
N LYS A 654 -7.09 -50.64 -32.31
CA LYS A 654 -7.10 -51.94 -33.03
C LYS A 654 -7.44 -53.10 -32.08
N LYS A 655 -6.91 -53.06 -30.86
CA LYS A 655 -7.17 -54.09 -29.85
C LYS A 655 -8.62 -54.06 -29.39
N MET A 656 -9.17 -52.88 -29.09
CA MET A 656 -10.60 -52.67 -28.78
C MET A 656 -11.50 -53.33 -29.84
N ARG A 657 -11.19 -53.14 -31.13
CA ARG A 657 -11.91 -53.76 -32.26
C ARG A 657 -11.77 -55.28 -32.28
N SER A 658 -10.55 -55.79 -32.08
CA SER A 658 -10.29 -57.25 -32.10
C SER A 658 -11.01 -58.02 -31.00
N LEU A 659 -11.39 -57.32 -29.93
CA LEU A 659 -12.15 -57.87 -28.80
C LEU A 659 -13.67 -57.73 -28.99
N GLY A 660 -14.13 -57.17 -30.12
CA GLY A 660 -15.55 -57.02 -30.43
C GLY A 660 -16.20 -55.75 -29.87
N HIS A 661 -15.43 -54.85 -29.25
CA HIS A 661 -15.96 -53.56 -28.78
C HIS A 661 -15.99 -52.54 -29.92
N LEU A 662 -17.16 -51.94 -30.14
CA LEU A 662 -17.36 -50.92 -31.17
C LEU A 662 -16.89 -49.54 -30.66
N PRO A 663 -16.01 -48.83 -31.39
CA PRO A 663 -15.66 -47.45 -31.08
C PRO A 663 -16.89 -46.54 -31.10
N ASN A 664 -16.95 -45.59 -30.17
CA ASN A 664 -18.02 -44.60 -30.09
C ASN A 664 -17.50 -43.19 -30.38
N ALA A 665 -18.40 -42.19 -30.33
CA ALA A 665 -18.07 -40.80 -30.62
C ALA A 665 -16.89 -40.27 -29.77
N GLN A 666 -16.84 -40.61 -28.47
CA GLN A 666 -15.76 -40.20 -27.57
C GLN A 666 -14.39 -40.82 -27.94
N THR A 667 -14.39 -42.08 -28.41
CA THR A 667 -13.19 -42.73 -28.95
C THR A 667 -12.62 -41.93 -30.11
N PHE A 668 -13.48 -41.60 -31.09
CA PHE A 668 -13.08 -40.86 -32.28
C PHE A 668 -12.70 -39.41 -31.96
N HIS A 669 -13.38 -38.76 -31.01
CA HIS A 669 -13.05 -37.40 -30.58
C HIS A 669 -11.64 -37.34 -30.01
N SER A 670 -11.28 -38.30 -29.16
CA SER A 670 -9.94 -38.40 -28.57
C SER A 670 -8.87 -38.64 -29.63
N MET A 671 -9.14 -39.52 -30.61
CA MET A 671 -8.20 -39.79 -31.71
C MET A 671 -8.00 -38.57 -32.61
N VAL A 672 -9.08 -37.89 -33.01
CA VAL A 672 -9.03 -36.72 -33.90
C VAL A 672 -8.30 -35.56 -33.23
N THR A 673 -8.59 -35.28 -31.96
CA THR A 673 -7.90 -34.23 -31.19
C THR A 673 -6.42 -34.56 -30.99
N GLY A 674 -6.08 -35.83 -30.77
CA GLY A 674 -4.69 -36.32 -30.70
C GLY A 674 -3.91 -36.10 -32.01
N TYR A 675 -4.49 -36.45 -33.16
CA TYR A 675 -3.86 -36.19 -34.46
C TYR A 675 -3.75 -34.70 -34.78
N ALA A 676 -4.78 -33.91 -34.45
CA ALA A 676 -4.77 -32.46 -34.62
C ALA A 676 -3.67 -31.77 -33.81
N ALA A 677 -3.38 -32.28 -32.61
CA ALA A 677 -2.32 -31.79 -31.72
C ALA A 677 -0.90 -32.22 -32.16
N THR A 678 -0.78 -33.37 -32.84
CA THR A 678 0.49 -33.88 -33.39
C THR A 678 0.88 -33.13 -34.67
N GLY A 679 -0.11 -32.72 -35.48
CA GLY A 679 0.08 -31.93 -36.70
C GLY A 679 0.55 -32.77 -37.89
N GLY A 680 0.03 -32.49 -39.09
CA GLY A 680 0.47 -33.15 -40.34
C GLY A 680 -0.14 -34.53 -40.62
N LYS A 681 -0.95 -35.09 -39.72
CA LYS A 681 -1.55 -36.43 -39.79
C LYS A 681 -3.01 -36.39 -40.25
N TYR A 682 -3.26 -35.77 -41.41
CA TYR A 682 -4.61 -35.53 -41.92
C TYR A 682 -5.18 -36.71 -42.72
N GLN A 683 -4.31 -37.58 -43.22
CA GLN A 683 -4.72 -38.78 -43.95
C GLN A 683 -5.35 -39.80 -43.00
N GLU A 684 -4.73 -39.98 -41.83
CA GLU A 684 -5.23 -40.84 -40.75
C GLU A 684 -6.59 -40.36 -40.23
N VAL A 685 -6.78 -39.04 -40.11
CA VAL A 685 -8.09 -38.44 -39.77
C VAL A 685 -9.13 -38.65 -40.88
N THR A 686 -8.69 -38.73 -42.15
CA THR A 686 -9.59 -39.04 -43.28
C THR A 686 -10.05 -40.49 -43.26
N GLU A 687 -9.16 -41.41 -42.88
CA GLU A 687 -9.48 -42.83 -42.68
C GLU A 687 -10.47 -43.01 -41.52
N LEU A 688 -10.22 -42.35 -40.37
CA LEU A 688 -11.14 -42.33 -39.24
C LEU A 688 -12.51 -41.76 -39.63
N TRP A 689 -12.56 -40.69 -40.43
CA TRP A 689 -13.81 -40.12 -40.92
C TRP A 689 -14.59 -41.09 -41.83
N GLY A 690 -13.88 -41.85 -42.68
CA GLY A 690 -14.49 -42.90 -43.50
C GLY A 690 -15.14 -43.99 -42.64
N GLU A 691 -14.42 -44.43 -41.60
CA GLU A 691 -14.90 -45.43 -40.65
C GLU A 691 -16.10 -44.93 -39.84
N MET A 692 -16.04 -43.70 -39.32
CA MET A 692 -17.13 -43.05 -38.61
C MET A 692 -18.42 -43.03 -39.43
N LYS A 693 -18.34 -42.71 -40.73
CA LYS A 693 -19.51 -42.74 -41.64
C LYS A 693 -20.03 -44.16 -41.87
N GLY A 694 -19.14 -45.15 -41.99
CA GLY A 694 -19.53 -46.56 -42.11
C GLY A 694 -20.29 -47.05 -40.87
N LEU A 695 -19.82 -46.67 -39.68
CA LEU A 695 -20.46 -47.00 -38.40
C LEU A 695 -21.78 -46.25 -38.18
N ALA A 696 -21.88 -44.99 -38.61
CA ALA A 696 -23.12 -44.23 -38.54
C ALA A 696 -24.24 -44.87 -39.39
N SER A 697 -23.91 -45.39 -40.57
CA SER A 697 -24.88 -46.06 -41.45
C SER A 697 -25.28 -47.47 -41.00
N SER A 698 -24.41 -48.16 -40.23
CA SER A 698 -24.61 -49.57 -39.84
C SER A 698 -25.11 -49.76 -38.40
N VAL A 699 -24.77 -48.84 -37.48
CA VAL A 699 -25.02 -49.00 -36.03
C VAL A 699 -25.78 -47.80 -35.43
N SER A 700 -26.27 -46.86 -36.25
CA SER A 700 -26.98 -45.65 -35.78
C SER A 700 -26.16 -44.83 -34.76
N MET A 701 -24.86 -44.68 -35.02
CA MET A 701 -24.00 -43.82 -34.19
C MET A 701 -24.38 -42.34 -34.41
N THR A 702 -24.72 -41.64 -33.32
CA THR A 702 -24.96 -40.20 -33.33
C THR A 702 -23.64 -39.44 -33.17
N PHE A 703 -23.45 -38.39 -33.95
CA PHE A 703 -22.30 -37.50 -33.83
C PHE A 703 -22.64 -36.32 -32.93
N ASP A 704 -21.79 -36.06 -31.95
CA ASP A 704 -21.83 -34.87 -31.13
C ASP A 704 -21.18 -33.67 -31.85
N GLN A 705 -21.57 -32.46 -31.44
CA GLN A 705 -21.11 -31.22 -32.07
C GLN A 705 -19.60 -31.04 -31.93
N GLU A 706 -19.03 -31.45 -30.79
CA GLU A 706 -17.61 -31.27 -30.48
C GLU A 706 -16.70 -32.15 -31.35
N LEU A 707 -17.11 -33.40 -31.60
CA LEU A 707 -16.45 -34.29 -32.55
C LEU A 707 -16.47 -33.73 -33.98
N LEU A 708 -17.63 -33.34 -34.49
CA LEU A 708 -17.72 -32.82 -35.87
C LEU A 708 -16.97 -31.49 -36.03
N ASP A 709 -17.00 -30.62 -35.04
CA ASP A 709 -16.21 -29.38 -35.03
C ASP A 709 -14.69 -29.68 -35.00
N SER A 710 -14.26 -30.69 -34.24
CA SER A 710 -12.85 -31.13 -34.20
C SER A 710 -12.38 -31.71 -35.54
N VAL A 711 -13.22 -32.51 -36.20
CA VAL A 711 -12.95 -33.06 -37.52
C VAL A 711 -12.90 -31.95 -38.58
N LEU A 712 -13.87 -31.03 -38.57
CA LEU A 712 -13.94 -29.90 -39.49
C LEU A 712 -12.72 -28.98 -39.33
N TYR A 713 -12.34 -28.65 -38.09
CA TYR A 713 -11.11 -27.90 -37.79
C TYR A 713 -9.88 -28.56 -38.40
N THR A 714 -9.76 -29.88 -38.25
CA THR A 714 -8.61 -30.64 -38.73
C THR A 714 -8.54 -30.68 -40.25
N PHE A 715 -9.68 -30.89 -40.95
CA PHE A 715 -9.72 -30.87 -42.41
C PHE A 715 -9.48 -29.48 -43.01
N VAL A 716 -10.03 -28.43 -42.41
CA VAL A 716 -9.78 -27.05 -42.88
C VAL A 716 -8.32 -26.67 -42.66
N ARG A 717 -7.72 -27.03 -41.52
CA ARG A 717 -6.29 -26.82 -41.27
C ARG A 717 -5.42 -27.57 -42.29
N GLY A 718 -5.80 -28.80 -42.66
CA GLY A 718 -5.08 -29.64 -43.64
C GLY A 718 -5.37 -29.34 -45.12
N GLY A 719 -6.37 -28.51 -45.44
CA GLY A 719 -6.76 -28.19 -46.82
C GLY A 719 -7.60 -29.26 -47.52
N PHE A 720 -8.20 -30.19 -46.76
CA PHE A 720 -9.05 -31.29 -47.28
C PHE A 720 -10.50 -30.82 -47.47
N PHE A 721 -10.73 -29.85 -48.36
CA PHE A 721 -12.02 -29.17 -48.50
C PHE A 721 -13.17 -30.06 -48.99
N VAL A 722 -12.88 -31.12 -49.74
CA VAL A 722 -13.89 -32.11 -50.13
C VAL A 722 -14.53 -32.73 -48.89
N ARG A 723 -13.71 -33.19 -47.93
CA ARG A 723 -14.18 -33.77 -46.67
C ARG A 723 -14.73 -32.71 -45.71
N ALA A 724 -14.14 -31.51 -45.68
CA ALA A 724 -14.68 -30.41 -44.88
C ALA A 724 -16.13 -30.06 -45.27
N ASN A 725 -16.44 -30.01 -46.57
CA ASN A 725 -17.80 -29.77 -47.04
C ASN A 725 -18.75 -30.92 -46.66
N GLU A 726 -18.30 -32.18 -46.68
CA GLU A 726 -19.11 -33.32 -46.21
C GLU A 726 -19.51 -33.14 -44.73
N VAL A 727 -18.57 -32.71 -43.88
CA VAL A 727 -18.82 -32.47 -42.45
C VAL A 727 -19.78 -31.30 -42.25
N VAL A 728 -19.61 -30.20 -43.01
CA VAL A 728 -20.54 -29.05 -42.97
C VAL A 728 -21.96 -29.48 -43.33
N ILE A 729 -22.14 -30.23 -44.42
CA ILE A 729 -23.45 -30.72 -44.83
C ILE A 729 -24.08 -31.60 -43.74
N MET A 730 -23.27 -32.43 -43.08
CA MET A 730 -23.74 -33.28 -41.98
C MET A 730 -24.17 -32.46 -40.75
N MET A 731 -23.38 -31.47 -40.36
CA MET A 731 -23.70 -30.57 -39.25
C MET A 731 -24.94 -29.70 -39.53
N GLU A 732 -25.10 -29.22 -40.77
CA GLU A 732 -26.28 -28.44 -41.18
C GLU A 732 -27.55 -29.30 -41.21
N LYS A 733 -27.48 -30.54 -41.73
CA LYS A 733 -28.60 -31.50 -41.66
C LYS A 733 -28.98 -31.87 -40.23
N GLY A 734 -28.00 -31.93 -39.33
CA GLY A 734 -28.20 -32.16 -37.90
C GLY A 734 -28.65 -30.91 -37.11
N ASN A 735 -28.87 -29.77 -37.78
CA ASN A 735 -29.18 -28.47 -37.17
C ASN A 735 -28.20 -28.06 -36.05
N MET A 736 -26.92 -28.36 -36.24
CA MET A 736 -25.85 -28.12 -35.27
C MET A 736 -25.24 -26.73 -35.49
N PHE A 737 -24.82 -26.06 -34.42
CA PHE A 737 -24.20 -24.75 -34.54
C PHE A 737 -22.79 -24.85 -35.13
N ILE A 738 -22.52 -24.06 -36.17
CA ILE A 738 -21.20 -23.97 -36.80
C ILE A 738 -20.72 -22.52 -36.77
N ASP A 739 -19.59 -22.26 -36.12
CA ASP A 739 -18.97 -20.93 -36.09
C ASP A 739 -18.28 -20.61 -37.42
N LYS A 740 -19.04 -20.03 -38.36
CA LYS A 740 -18.53 -19.60 -39.67
C LYS A 740 -17.39 -18.58 -39.55
N TYR A 741 -17.36 -17.76 -38.51
CA TYR A 741 -16.29 -16.78 -38.30
C TYR A 741 -14.97 -17.47 -37.91
N LYS A 742 -15.02 -18.46 -37.00
CA LYS A 742 -13.86 -19.31 -36.66
C LYS A 742 -13.25 -19.94 -37.91
N TYR A 743 -14.07 -20.52 -38.79
CA TYR A 743 -13.59 -21.15 -40.02
C TYR A 743 -13.14 -20.16 -41.09
N ARG A 744 -13.74 -18.97 -41.15
CA ARG A 744 -13.27 -17.84 -41.98
C ARG A 744 -11.85 -17.44 -41.59
N MET A 745 -11.60 -17.26 -40.29
CA MET A 745 -10.27 -16.91 -39.77
C MET A 745 -9.26 -18.04 -39.98
N LEU A 746 -9.69 -19.30 -39.80
CA LEU A 746 -8.83 -20.47 -40.02
C LEU A 746 -8.41 -20.60 -41.50
N PHE A 747 -9.34 -20.38 -42.43
CA PHE A 747 -9.05 -20.39 -43.86
C PHE A 747 -8.08 -19.26 -44.25
N LEU A 748 -8.28 -18.05 -43.74
CA LEU A 748 -7.37 -16.92 -43.96
C LEU A 748 -5.98 -17.14 -43.34
N LYS A 749 -5.87 -17.92 -42.26
CA LYS A 749 -4.60 -18.23 -41.61
C LYS A 749 -3.76 -19.24 -42.41
N TYR A 750 -4.36 -20.33 -42.88
CA TYR A 750 -3.62 -21.44 -43.49
C TYR A 750 -3.67 -21.45 -45.02
N HIS A 751 -4.71 -20.89 -45.64
CA HIS A 751 -5.01 -21.02 -47.08
C HIS A 751 -5.22 -19.67 -47.80
N LYS A 752 -4.64 -18.58 -47.28
CA LYS A 752 -4.82 -17.19 -47.80
C LYS A 752 -4.51 -17.02 -49.29
N SER A 753 -3.57 -17.78 -49.82
CA SER A 753 -3.11 -17.73 -51.22
C SER A 753 -3.81 -18.76 -52.12
N LEU A 754 -4.62 -19.66 -51.55
CA LEU A 754 -5.21 -20.78 -52.25
C LEU A 754 -6.23 -20.28 -53.30
N TYR A 755 -5.96 -20.59 -54.57
CA TYR A 755 -6.78 -20.22 -55.74
C TYR A 755 -7.06 -18.71 -55.93
N LYS A 756 -6.08 -17.85 -55.66
CA LYS A 756 -6.08 -16.45 -56.12
C LYS A 756 -5.62 -16.35 -57.58
N GLY A 757 -6.54 -16.34 -58.55
CA GLY A 757 -6.23 -16.11 -59.98
C GLY A 757 -7.01 -16.97 -60.97
N LYS A 758 -6.80 -16.73 -62.28
CA LYS A 758 -7.40 -17.52 -63.38
C LYS A 758 -6.95 -18.99 -63.32
N ALA A 759 -7.84 -19.90 -63.67
CA ALA A 759 -7.58 -21.34 -63.59
C ALA A 759 -6.46 -21.77 -64.55
N PRO A 760 -5.53 -22.65 -64.14
CA PRO A 760 -4.53 -23.22 -65.06
C PRO A 760 -5.21 -24.06 -66.15
N LYS A 761 -4.65 -24.02 -67.38
CA LYS A 761 -5.25 -24.57 -68.61
C LYS A 761 -5.35 -26.10 -68.68
N PHE A 762 -4.55 -26.82 -67.89
CA PHE A 762 -4.61 -28.29 -67.82
C PHE A 762 -4.86 -28.70 -66.37
N GLN A 763 -6.00 -29.34 -66.12
CA GLN A 763 -6.35 -29.93 -64.83
C GLN A 763 -6.93 -31.32 -65.07
N THR A 764 -6.44 -32.29 -64.29
CA THR A 764 -7.12 -33.58 -64.17
C THR A 764 -8.48 -33.39 -63.49
N GLU A 765 -9.43 -34.30 -63.73
CA GLU A 765 -10.76 -34.27 -63.11
C GLU A 765 -10.68 -34.21 -61.56
N SER A 766 -9.72 -34.91 -60.96
CA SER A 766 -9.45 -34.87 -59.52
C SER A 766 -9.00 -33.48 -59.02
N GLN A 767 -8.20 -32.76 -59.81
CA GLN A 767 -7.73 -31.41 -59.45
C GLN A 767 -8.84 -30.37 -59.58
N LEU A 768 -9.70 -30.50 -60.60
CA LEU A 768 -10.91 -29.69 -60.77
C LEU A 768 -11.84 -29.86 -59.57
N SER A 769 -12.16 -31.12 -59.21
CA SER A 769 -13.03 -31.43 -58.06
C SER A 769 -12.49 -30.84 -56.73
N LYS A 770 -11.18 -30.96 -56.47
CA LYS A 770 -10.55 -30.36 -55.28
C LYS A 770 -10.64 -28.83 -55.27
N ARG A 771 -10.43 -28.20 -56.42
CA ARG A 771 -10.55 -26.74 -56.57
C ARG A 771 -11.99 -26.28 -56.35
N GLU A 772 -12.97 -26.96 -56.93
CA GLU A 772 -14.38 -26.65 -56.77
C GLU A 772 -14.83 -26.79 -55.31
N ALA A 773 -14.40 -27.85 -54.63
CA ALA A 773 -14.70 -28.04 -53.21
C ALA A 773 -14.10 -26.92 -52.33
N ALA A 774 -12.88 -26.48 -52.62
CA ALA A 774 -12.25 -25.37 -51.91
C ALA A 774 -12.98 -24.04 -52.16
N LEU A 775 -13.42 -23.78 -53.39
CA LEU A 775 -14.21 -22.59 -53.73
C LEU A 775 -15.60 -22.63 -53.09
N SER A 776 -16.24 -23.81 -53.04
CA SER A 776 -17.51 -24.02 -52.35
C SER A 776 -17.39 -23.70 -50.85
N PHE A 777 -16.37 -24.24 -50.18
CA PHE A 777 -16.11 -23.94 -48.77
C PHE A 777 -15.82 -22.45 -48.55
N LYS A 778 -15.06 -21.82 -49.45
CA LYS A 778 -14.75 -20.37 -49.41
C LYS A 778 -16.00 -19.49 -49.53
N ARG A 779 -16.98 -19.87 -50.37
CA ARG A 779 -18.28 -19.20 -50.46
C ARG A 779 -19.07 -19.37 -49.17
N TRP A 780 -19.10 -20.59 -48.63
CA TRP A 780 -19.85 -20.92 -47.41
C TRP A 780 -19.38 -20.11 -46.17
N ILE A 781 -18.09 -19.83 -46.04
CA ILE A 781 -17.52 -18.96 -44.98
C ILE A 781 -17.60 -17.44 -45.27
N GLY A 782 -18.19 -17.02 -46.40
CA GLY A 782 -18.40 -15.61 -46.73
C GLY A 782 -17.13 -14.86 -47.17
N LEU A 783 -16.21 -15.52 -47.88
CA LEU A 783 -14.96 -14.93 -48.41
C LEU A 783 -14.95 -14.73 -49.94
N THR A 784 -16.12 -14.82 -50.59
CA THR A 784 -16.28 -14.52 -52.01
C THR A 784 -16.92 -13.18 -52.25
#